data_AF-A0A507BLP4-F1
#
_entry.id   AF-A0A507BLP4-F1
#
_cell.length_a   1.000
_cell.length_b   1.000
_cell.length_c   1.000
_cell.angle_alpha   90.00
_cell.angle_beta   90.00
_cell.angle_gamma   90.00
#
_symmetry.space_group_name_H-M   'P 1'
#
loop_
_entity.id
_entity.type
_entity.pdbx_description
1 polymer ?
#
loop_
_entity_poly.entity_id
_entity_poly.type
_entity_poly.pdbx_seq_one_letter_code
_entity_poly.pdbx_strand_id
1 'polypeptide(L)'
;MVSAYQTPSGGSPPSANNPCLTVRFAGLRGKSTYPTFTWLSSIASLQSIPVHLSNAANQSDGLPIVVSFVVYNIPGRDCSATASSGQIPTGDLEQYKTQFVDVAVSLLSNKSSNIKLVLIIEPDALANLITSGCSESATYPAAIAYAIAQFSTLPNTTIYVDCANGGLLGSPVYEGKIAPVYQDVMNLAKSINPNASIRGFSSNLANYDAFDGKGICPATEKCPLLNGTYNGNPNIDENLYTQSINVAFAAVGLPTRWLVDTSRSGRIGVRKSWSSWCNVKGAGIGERPTSNPASQVDAFVWVKPPGNSDGSSVAGSAGADPHCIPSNSLGVDALSSAPTTGSWFDKEFVMLADNASPPILSSSSTSTATVSSAPAATAAQSGATPASCANESNCNPSMSNGNSTSHSPSLNWYYAITSKQMSNLNNIAAQPITISSNDNDDTSYVADDNRPIVVDDDEDDPFQHVAVKAKADVAMDTDADHPVSSPANGKVDTECSICMDSWTSGGKHGIVSLKCGHLFGRGCIADWITRSGKKARCPTCKRAATTKDIRPLFAKNIVAIDSTERDRLVTARDDAKLEADLARKEIANLEKRHANMVLLNAQLQRQNAQLQQKLNLVNMGIESVEDESTPRPEESREYQYSANTPLTAASQSVRVLAYHPQENLLLVSRGSQANNHGLLKIKMDERNRSEYITLHESVIRDCQISPHIPDVIATASMDKSIRLTSLRTNNEVHRFKCDAPLWSCAFLPASEHLLCAGLSTGSLVIYDIRFHAKPYLNLSNRSELGGQGRGIHSLLGLGNKLLGASTAGVFVVDEFASSPGNVRCSRLETEAGTCTSFSYDAESSSCLATWRSPANVGGGMRHQVSVMSAGEDGQTKLSRDYIIELQGAPTSMTRSCIFSRPHLGKPVVVCARDTGDSGITTMGVWAAPENTSLPPRQTGQDCQLNYREYLLPGTNTGYGSNAPSNTIMDIIRTNHPTKDTIVALTPSKLHFLQWK
;
A
#
# COMPACT_ATOMS: atom_id res chain seq x y z
N MET A 1 -1.91 -22.94 -21.09
CA MET A 1 -0.54 -23.45 -21.39
C MET A 1 -0.57 -24.95 -21.21
N VAL A 2 0.35 -25.68 -21.86
CA VAL A 2 0.58 -27.10 -21.60
C VAL A 2 2.01 -27.30 -21.12
N SER A 3 2.08 -27.80 -19.89
CA SER A 3 3.09 -28.72 -19.42
C SER A 3 2.36 -29.65 -18.46
N ALA A 4 2.42 -30.96 -18.68
CA ALA A 4 1.98 -31.89 -17.65
C ALA A 4 2.99 -31.82 -16.49
N TYR A 5 2.55 -32.09 -15.27
CA TYR A 5 3.44 -32.11 -14.10
C TYR A 5 4.43 -33.29 -14.21
N GLN A 6 5.54 -33.08 -14.92
CA GLN A 6 6.56 -34.08 -15.24
C GLN A 6 7.69 -34.01 -14.24
N THR A 7 8.09 -35.18 -13.70
CA THR A 7 9.33 -35.31 -12.93
C THR A 7 10.52 -35.04 -13.84
N PRO A 8 11.59 -34.38 -13.35
CA PRO A 8 12.73 -34.03 -14.18
C PRO A 8 13.44 -35.26 -14.77
N SER A 9 13.77 -35.17 -16.06
CA SER A 9 14.81 -35.96 -16.75
C SER A 9 14.92 -37.44 -16.36
N GLY A 10 13.89 -38.23 -16.62
CA GLY A 10 13.92 -39.70 -16.45
C GLY A 10 13.90 -40.19 -15.00
N GLY A 11 13.82 -39.29 -14.02
CA GLY A 11 13.54 -39.64 -12.63
C GLY A 11 12.20 -40.36 -12.53
N SER A 12 12.20 -41.53 -11.88
CA SER A 12 10.97 -42.30 -11.63
C SER A 12 9.94 -41.42 -10.89
N PRO A 13 8.63 -41.63 -11.10
CA PRO A 13 7.62 -41.04 -10.24
C PRO A 13 7.88 -41.44 -8.77
N PRO A 14 7.43 -40.64 -7.79
CA PRO A 14 7.66 -40.91 -6.37
C PRO A 14 7.26 -42.34 -6.02
N SER A 15 8.08 -43.01 -5.21
CA SER A 15 7.84 -44.43 -4.88
C SER A 15 6.42 -44.63 -4.36
N ALA A 16 5.72 -45.65 -4.86
CA ALA A 16 4.33 -45.94 -4.51
C ALA A 16 4.11 -46.31 -3.03
N ASN A 17 5.17 -46.27 -2.22
CA ASN A 17 5.22 -46.66 -0.81
C ASN A 17 4.93 -45.49 0.15
N ASN A 18 4.79 -44.25 -0.34
CA ASN A 18 4.43 -43.09 0.48
C ASN A 18 2.98 -42.62 0.18
N PRO A 19 1.97 -43.03 0.98
CA PRO A 19 0.58 -42.69 0.72
C PRO A 19 0.27 -41.19 0.85
N CYS A 20 1.02 -40.44 1.67
CA CYS A 20 0.84 -38.99 1.79
C CYS A 20 1.20 -38.27 0.50
N LEU A 21 2.34 -38.62 -0.11
CA LEU A 21 2.71 -38.14 -1.45
C LEU A 21 1.62 -38.49 -2.47
N THR A 22 1.18 -39.75 -2.52
CA THR A 22 0.14 -40.20 -3.48
C THR A 22 -1.14 -39.38 -3.36
N VAL A 23 -1.62 -39.10 -2.14
CA VAL A 23 -2.85 -38.32 -1.91
C VAL A 23 -2.67 -36.84 -2.31
N ARG A 24 -1.52 -36.21 -2.03
CA ARG A 24 -1.26 -34.81 -2.43
C ARG A 24 -1.07 -34.68 -3.94
N PHE A 25 -0.36 -35.61 -4.58
CA PHE A 25 -0.27 -35.71 -6.04
C PHE A 25 -1.65 -35.95 -6.68
N ALA A 26 -2.53 -36.76 -6.08
CA ALA A 26 -3.89 -36.95 -6.57
C ALA A 26 -4.72 -35.66 -6.50
N GLY A 27 -4.60 -34.88 -5.41
CA GLY A 27 -5.22 -33.56 -5.28
C GLY A 27 -4.77 -32.58 -6.37
N LEU A 28 -3.49 -32.58 -6.73
CA LEU A 28 -2.93 -31.77 -7.83
C LEU A 28 -3.21 -32.34 -9.24
N ARG A 29 -3.74 -33.56 -9.35
CA ARG A 29 -4.13 -34.22 -10.62
C ARG A 29 -5.64 -34.21 -10.88
N GLY A 30 -6.43 -33.49 -10.08
CA GLY A 30 -7.89 -33.42 -10.23
C GLY A 30 -8.35 -32.81 -11.58
N LYS A 31 -8.64 -33.66 -12.57
CA LYS A 31 -9.16 -33.37 -13.94
C LYS A 31 -8.38 -32.38 -14.83
N SER A 32 -7.45 -31.60 -14.32
CA SER A 32 -6.58 -30.71 -15.09
C SER A 32 -5.22 -30.56 -14.41
N THR A 33 -4.12 -30.90 -15.10
CA THR A 33 -2.75 -30.64 -14.61
C THR A 33 -2.40 -29.16 -14.75
N TYR A 34 -1.87 -28.56 -13.69
CA TYR A 34 -1.36 -27.18 -13.75
C TYR A 34 -0.07 -27.07 -14.58
N PRO A 35 0.04 -26.12 -15.51
CA PRO A 35 1.20 -25.98 -16.38
C PRO A 35 2.38 -25.29 -15.71
N THR A 36 3.56 -25.92 -15.82
CA THR A 36 4.86 -25.36 -15.47
C THR A 36 5.68 -24.93 -16.70
N PHE A 37 6.77 -24.17 -16.51
CA PHE A 37 7.75 -23.91 -17.57
C PHE A 37 8.81 -25.02 -17.68
N THR A 38 9.35 -25.21 -18.88
CA THR A 38 10.54 -26.06 -19.12
C THR A 38 11.80 -25.21 -19.08
N TRP A 39 12.81 -25.61 -18.30
CA TRP A 39 14.04 -24.83 -18.14
C TRP A 39 15.13 -25.29 -19.11
N LEU A 40 15.64 -24.36 -19.91
CA LEU A 40 16.79 -24.56 -20.80
C LEU A 40 18.04 -24.01 -20.09
N SER A 41 18.56 -24.79 -19.14
CA SER A 41 19.63 -24.38 -18.20
C SER A 41 21.05 -24.80 -18.59
N SER A 42 21.24 -25.39 -19.78
CA SER A 42 22.52 -25.85 -20.33
C SER A 42 22.41 -26.17 -21.82
N ILE A 43 23.53 -26.33 -22.54
CA ILE A 43 23.53 -26.77 -23.95
C ILE A 43 22.87 -28.15 -24.09
N ALA A 44 23.07 -29.05 -23.13
CA ALA A 44 22.44 -30.38 -23.13
C ALA A 44 20.91 -30.32 -22.99
N SER A 45 20.37 -29.37 -22.23
CA SER A 45 18.93 -29.22 -22.01
C SER A 45 18.12 -28.91 -23.28
N LEU A 46 18.76 -28.37 -24.32
CA LEU A 46 18.13 -28.09 -25.62
C LEU A 46 17.57 -29.35 -26.30
N GLN A 47 18.13 -30.53 -26.01
CA GLN A 47 17.63 -31.82 -26.51
C GLN A 47 16.18 -32.13 -26.05
N SER A 48 15.68 -31.44 -25.03
CA SER A 48 14.29 -31.54 -24.59
C SER A 48 13.29 -30.85 -25.55
N ILE A 49 13.72 -29.84 -26.32
CA ILE A 49 12.82 -28.99 -27.12
C ILE A 49 11.96 -29.81 -28.11
N PRO A 50 12.52 -30.72 -28.94
CA PRO A 50 11.70 -31.53 -29.86
C PRO A 50 10.69 -32.43 -29.12
N VAL A 51 11.04 -32.91 -27.93
CA VAL A 51 10.18 -33.77 -27.10
C VAL A 51 9.00 -32.96 -26.55
N HIS A 52 9.24 -31.76 -26.00
CA HIS A 52 8.17 -30.89 -25.52
C HIS A 52 7.27 -30.37 -26.64
N LEU A 53 7.82 -30.02 -27.81
CA LEU A 53 7.04 -29.64 -28.99
C LEU A 53 6.15 -30.79 -29.50
N SER A 54 6.70 -32.00 -29.59
CA SER A 54 5.94 -33.21 -30.00
C SER A 54 4.84 -33.56 -28.99
N ASN A 55 5.16 -33.53 -27.70
CA ASN A 55 4.19 -33.76 -26.62
C ASN A 55 3.08 -32.70 -26.61
N ALA A 56 3.39 -31.45 -26.93
CA ALA A 56 2.40 -30.39 -27.07
C ALA A 56 1.51 -30.60 -28.30
N ALA A 57 2.09 -30.89 -29.47
CA ALA A 57 1.33 -31.21 -30.68
C ALA A 57 0.31 -32.33 -30.42
N ASN A 58 0.74 -33.42 -29.79
CA ASN A 58 -0.13 -34.55 -29.41
C ASN A 58 -1.21 -34.18 -28.37
N GLN A 59 -0.93 -33.29 -27.42
CA GLN A 59 -1.90 -32.80 -26.42
C GLN A 59 -2.84 -31.71 -26.95
N SER A 60 -2.54 -31.12 -28.12
CA SER A 60 -3.30 -29.98 -28.65
C SER A 60 -4.61 -30.36 -29.32
N ASP A 61 -4.73 -31.59 -29.83
CA ASP A 61 -5.82 -32.04 -30.71
C ASP A 61 -6.10 -31.04 -31.86
N GLY A 62 -5.03 -30.45 -32.40
CA GLY A 62 -5.07 -29.41 -33.45
C GLY A 62 -5.43 -28.00 -32.97
N LEU A 63 -5.87 -27.81 -31.72
CA LEU A 63 -6.23 -26.50 -31.16
C LEU A 63 -4.99 -25.63 -30.87
N PRO A 64 -5.14 -24.29 -30.75
CA PRO A 64 -4.04 -23.40 -30.35
C PRO A 64 -3.53 -23.72 -28.94
N ILE A 65 -2.24 -24.05 -28.85
CA ILE A 65 -1.58 -24.47 -27.61
C ILE A 65 -0.43 -23.53 -27.26
N VAL A 66 -0.16 -23.34 -25.97
CA VAL A 66 0.98 -22.52 -25.50
C VAL A 66 1.99 -23.42 -24.82
N VAL A 67 3.22 -23.42 -25.33
CA VAL A 67 4.40 -24.11 -24.77
C VAL A 67 5.35 -23.06 -24.20
N SER A 68 5.89 -23.31 -23.01
CA SER A 68 6.59 -22.30 -22.21
C SER A 68 8.01 -22.76 -21.84
N PHE A 69 9.02 -21.96 -22.18
CA PHE A 69 10.42 -22.21 -21.84
C PHE A 69 11.06 -21.04 -21.09
N VAL A 70 12.03 -21.36 -20.22
CA VAL A 70 13.00 -20.39 -19.66
C VAL A 70 14.33 -20.60 -20.35
N VAL A 71 14.93 -19.53 -20.87
CA VAL A 71 16.28 -19.51 -21.45
C VAL A 71 17.21 -19.02 -20.34
N TYR A 72 18.15 -19.85 -19.87
CA TYR A 72 18.89 -19.60 -18.62
C TYR A 72 20.31 -20.20 -18.63
N ASN A 73 21.19 -19.68 -19.49
CA ASN A 73 22.57 -20.17 -19.64
C ASN A 73 23.58 -19.08 -20.03
N ILE A 74 23.36 -17.83 -19.61
CA ILE A 74 24.25 -16.67 -19.89
C ILE A 74 25.72 -16.96 -19.51
N PRO A 75 26.72 -16.37 -20.21
CA PRO A 75 28.14 -16.51 -19.83
C PRO A 75 28.40 -16.01 -18.42
N GLY A 76 28.98 -16.84 -17.53
CA GLY A 76 29.17 -16.46 -16.12
C GLY A 76 27.85 -16.25 -15.37
N ARG A 77 26.85 -17.09 -15.60
CA ARG A 77 25.53 -17.09 -14.93
C ARG A 77 25.65 -17.14 -13.40
N ASP A 78 24.65 -16.59 -12.70
CA ASP A 78 24.51 -16.65 -11.24
C ASP A 78 25.68 -15.97 -10.49
N CYS A 79 26.22 -14.87 -11.03
CA CYS A 79 27.49 -14.29 -10.58
C CYS A 79 27.53 -13.75 -9.13
N SER A 80 26.37 -13.57 -8.49
CA SER A 80 26.28 -13.18 -7.07
C SER A 80 26.11 -14.38 -6.13
N ALA A 81 25.86 -15.57 -6.66
CA ALA A 81 25.86 -16.81 -5.89
C ALA A 81 27.30 -17.27 -5.60
N THR A 82 27.50 -17.93 -4.46
CA THR A 82 28.81 -18.53 -4.13
C THR A 82 29.04 -19.83 -4.90
N ALA A 83 27.96 -20.48 -5.37
CA ALA A 83 28.02 -21.69 -6.18
C ALA A 83 27.06 -21.63 -7.39
N SER A 84 27.56 -21.14 -8.53
CA SER A 84 26.86 -21.20 -9.82
C SER A 84 26.85 -22.62 -10.41
N SER A 85 25.84 -22.92 -11.23
CA SER A 85 25.81 -24.09 -12.12
C SER A 85 25.77 -23.67 -13.60
N GLY A 86 26.29 -22.50 -13.93
CA GLY A 86 26.40 -22.01 -15.31
C GLY A 86 27.43 -22.81 -16.11
N GLN A 87 27.07 -23.23 -17.33
CA GLN A 87 27.97 -24.03 -18.18
C GLN A 87 28.99 -23.17 -18.95
N ILE A 88 28.59 -21.96 -19.35
CA ILE A 88 29.36 -21.11 -20.27
C ILE A 88 30.28 -20.18 -19.45
N PRO A 89 31.60 -20.16 -19.72
CA PRO A 89 32.56 -19.37 -18.94
C PRO A 89 32.27 -17.85 -18.98
N THR A 90 32.72 -17.14 -17.94
CA THR A 90 32.72 -15.68 -17.90
C THR A 90 33.32 -15.10 -19.19
N GLY A 91 32.56 -14.25 -19.88
CA GLY A 91 33.01 -13.57 -21.09
C GLY A 91 32.78 -14.32 -22.41
N ASP A 92 32.47 -15.61 -22.42
CA ASP A 92 32.27 -16.39 -23.66
C ASP A 92 30.88 -16.18 -24.29
N LEU A 93 30.69 -14.96 -24.79
CA LEU A 93 29.48 -14.53 -25.49
C LEU A 93 29.27 -15.31 -26.81
N GLU A 94 30.33 -15.74 -27.49
CA GLU A 94 30.21 -16.45 -28.77
C GLU A 94 29.76 -17.90 -28.60
N GLN A 95 30.17 -18.61 -27.53
CA GLN A 95 29.58 -19.90 -27.18
C GLN A 95 28.09 -19.76 -26.86
N TYR A 96 27.68 -18.73 -26.11
CA TYR A 96 26.27 -18.48 -25.79
C TYR A 96 25.42 -18.22 -27.03
N LYS A 97 25.91 -17.40 -27.97
CA LYS A 97 25.26 -17.20 -29.27
C LYS A 97 25.14 -18.51 -30.05
N THR A 98 26.29 -19.07 -30.43
CA THR A 98 26.39 -20.09 -31.50
C THR A 98 26.06 -21.51 -31.06
N GLN A 99 26.31 -21.86 -29.79
CA GLN A 99 26.11 -23.23 -29.28
C GLN A 99 24.86 -23.35 -28.39
N PHE A 100 24.22 -22.23 -28.02
CA PHE A 100 23.04 -22.23 -27.17
C PHE A 100 21.85 -21.49 -27.80
N VAL A 101 21.92 -20.17 -28.06
CA VAL A 101 20.79 -19.41 -28.61
C VAL A 101 20.42 -19.86 -30.02
N ASP A 102 21.38 -19.92 -30.94
CA ASP A 102 21.12 -20.27 -32.35
C ASP A 102 20.61 -21.71 -32.48
N VAL A 103 21.11 -22.62 -31.64
CA VAL A 103 20.66 -24.01 -31.55
C VAL A 103 19.23 -24.07 -31.00
N ALA A 104 18.90 -23.30 -29.96
CA ALA A 104 17.53 -23.22 -29.43
C ALA A 104 16.54 -22.66 -30.47
N VAL A 105 16.92 -21.59 -31.20
CA VAL A 105 16.12 -21.00 -32.28
C VAL A 105 15.89 -22.01 -33.41
N SER A 106 16.96 -22.68 -33.86
CA SER A 106 16.89 -23.74 -34.87
C SER A 106 15.90 -24.84 -34.45
N LEU A 107 16.01 -25.36 -33.23
CA LEU A 107 15.11 -26.40 -32.72
C LEU A 107 13.66 -25.91 -32.59
N LEU A 108 13.44 -24.70 -32.04
CA LEU A 108 12.11 -24.10 -31.86
C LEU A 108 11.42 -23.74 -33.18
N SER A 109 12.17 -23.52 -34.27
CA SER A 109 11.61 -23.24 -35.60
C SER A 109 10.76 -24.40 -36.16
N ASN A 110 11.05 -25.64 -35.74
CA ASN A 110 10.38 -26.87 -36.21
C ASN A 110 8.97 -27.09 -35.60
N LYS A 111 8.45 -26.14 -34.82
CA LYS A 111 7.15 -26.28 -34.14
C LYS A 111 5.97 -26.20 -35.11
N SER A 112 4.91 -26.96 -34.81
CA SER A 112 3.62 -26.89 -35.50
C SER A 112 3.00 -25.47 -35.42
N SER A 113 2.25 -25.07 -36.44
CA SER A 113 1.71 -23.69 -36.56
C SER A 113 0.74 -23.30 -35.44
N ASN A 114 0.03 -24.26 -34.86
CA ASN A 114 -0.85 -24.09 -33.70
C ASN A 114 -0.10 -23.90 -32.36
N ILE A 115 1.21 -24.16 -32.33
CA ILE A 115 2.06 -23.94 -31.14
C ILE A 115 2.47 -22.46 -31.07
N LYS A 116 1.97 -21.79 -30.04
CA LYS A 116 2.46 -20.49 -29.56
C LYS A 116 3.56 -20.74 -28.53
N LEU A 117 4.67 -20.00 -28.64
CA LEU A 117 5.75 -20.05 -27.65
C LEU A 117 5.63 -18.89 -26.67
N VAL A 118 5.90 -19.18 -25.40
CA VAL A 118 6.24 -18.17 -24.39
C VAL A 118 7.67 -18.44 -23.93
N LEU A 119 8.55 -17.45 -24.05
CA LEU A 119 9.94 -17.52 -23.62
C LEU A 119 10.17 -16.49 -22.52
N ILE A 120 10.79 -16.90 -21.41
CA ILE A 120 11.41 -15.99 -20.44
C ILE A 120 12.92 -16.01 -20.64
N ILE A 121 13.56 -14.84 -20.68
CA ILE A 121 14.98 -14.68 -21.00
C ILE A 121 15.79 -14.32 -19.75
N GLU A 122 16.78 -15.17 -19.45
CA GLU A 122 17.87 -15.04 -18.47
C GLU A 122 17.49 -14.43 -17.10
N PRO A 123 16.80 -15.22 -16.25
CA PRO A 123 16.61 -14.90 -14.83
C PRO A 123 17.94 -14.63 -14.10
N ASP A 124 17.87 -13.77 -13.09
CA ASP A 124 19.01 -13.32 -12.25
C ASP A 124 20.21 -12.70 -13.02
N ALA A 125 20.04 -12.32 -14.28
CA ALA A 125 21.08 -11.62 -15.03
C ALA A 125 21.10 -10.10 -14.77
N LEU A 126 20.17 -9.35 -15.35
CA LEU A 126 20.20 -7.87 -15.32
C LEU A 126 20.00 -7.28 -13.92
N ALA A 127 19.37 -8.03 -13.01
CA ALA A 127 19.25 -7.63 -11.61
C ALA A 127 20.62 -7.55 -10.90
N ASN A 128 21.54 -8.48 -11.19
CA ASN A 128 22.90 -8.45 -10.65
C ASN A 128 23.72 -7.28 -11.24
N LEU A 129 23.56 -6.96 -12.53
CA LEU A 129 24.16 -5.75 -13.13
C LEU A 129 23.71 -4.46 -12.43
N ILE A 130 22.43 -4.37 -12.02
CA ILE A 130 21.85 -3.19 -11.35
C ILE A 130 22.26 -3.10 -9.87
N THR A 131 22.35 -4.23 -9.18
CA THR A 131 22.47 -4.30 -7.71
C THR A 131 23.89 -4.51 -7.19
N SER A 132 24.69 -5.38 -7.82
CA SER A 132 25.97 -5.87 -7.30
C SER A 132 27.16 -5.62 -8.23
N GLY A 133 26.94 -5.53 -9.55
CA GLY A 133 27.96 -5.11 -10.52
C GLY A 133 29.14 -6.09 -10.66
N CYS A 134 28.88 -7.40 -10.54
CA CYS A 134 29.88 -8.45 -10.76
C CYS A 134 30.59 -8.31 -12.11
N SER A 135 31.88 -8.67 -12.18
CA SER A 135 32.72 -8.63 -13.39
C SER A 135 32.08 -9.32 -14.60
N GLU A 136 31.36 -10.42 -14.34
CA GLU A 136 30.63 -11.28 -15.25
C GLU A 136 29.53 -10.50 -16.00
N SER A 137 28.84 -9.61 -15.29
CA SER A 137 27.64 -8.93 -15.77
C SER A 137 27.88 -7.97 -16.93
N ALA A 138 29.13 -7.59 -17.20
CA ALA A 138 29.52 -6.76 -18.33
C ALA A 138 29.06 -7.33 -19.69
N THR A 139 28.93 -8.65 -19.81
CA THR A 139 28.43 -9.31 -21.05
C THR A 139 26.91 -9.52 -21.07
N TYR A 140 26.21 -9.39 -19.94
CA TYR A 140 24.80 -9.75 -19.83
C TYR A 140 23.89 -8.94 -20.79
N PRO A 141 24.05 -7.61 -20.95
CA PRO A 141 23.20 -6.85 -21.88
C PRO A 141 23.32 -7.33 -23.33
N ALA A 142 24.54 -7.67 -23.76
CA ALA A 142 24.80 -8.15 -25.12
C ALA A 142 24.27 -9.57 -25.36
N ALA A 143 24.38 -10.45 -24.38
CA ALA A 143 23.80 -11.80 -24.44
C ALA A 143 22.27 -11.75 -24.54
N ILE A 144 21.61 -10.97 -23.67
CA ILE A 144 20.15 -10.87 -23.62
C ILE A 144 19.61 -10.14 -24.86
N ALA A 145 20.27 -9.07 -25.30
CA ALA A 145 19.91 -8.39 -26.54
C ALA A 145 19.96 -9.32 -27.76
N TYR A 146 20.98 -10.17 -27.85
CA TYR A 146 21.11 -11.17 -28.91
C TYR A 146 20.01 -12.23 -28.82
N ALA A 147 19.73 -12.76 -27.63
CA ALA A 147 18.64 -13.71 -27.41
C ALA A 147 17.29 -13.14 -27.85
N ILE A 148 16.94 -11.92 -27.43
CA ILE A 148 15.71 -11.23 -27.84
C ILE A 148 15.68 -11.06 -29.37
N ALA A 149 16.78 -10.61 -29.98
CA ALA A 149 16.87 -10.40 -31.42
C ALA A 149 16.65 -11.69 -32.24
N GLN A 150 17.27 -12.80 -31.82
CA GLN A 150 17.12 -14.08 -32.53
C GLN A 150 15.76 -14.75 -32.27
N PHE A 151 15.27 -14.80 -31.03
CA PHE A 151 13.95 -15.38 -30.75
C PHE A 151 12.80 -14.57 -31.37
N SER A 152 13.00 -13.27 -31.64
CA SER A 152 12.03 -12.43 -32.38
C SER A 152 11.87 -12.85 -33.85
N THR A 153 12.73 -13.72 -34.39
CA THR A 153 12.56 -14.28 -35.75
C THR A 153 11.50 -15.39 -35.81
N LEU A 154 11.16 -16.00 -34.66
CA LEU A 154 10.28 -17.17 -34.59
C LEU A 154 8.79 -16.77 -34.61
N PRO A 155 7.97 -17.21 -35.59
CA PRO A 155 6.55 -16.84 -35.66
C PRO A 155 5.75 -17.43 -34.50
N ASN A 156 4.70 -16.72 -34.05
CA ASN A 156 3.87 -17.08 -32.89
C ASN A 156 4.68 -17.19 -31.56
N THR A 157 5.74 -16.40 -31.39
CA THR A 157 6.56 -16.36 -30.18
C THR A 157 6.27 -15.10 -29.36
N THR A 158 6.24 -15.25 -28.04
CA THR A 158 6.02 -14.16 -27.07
C THR A 158 7.19 -14.16 -26.08
N ILE A 159 7.95 -13.07 -26.04
CA ILE A 159 9.17 -12.96 -25.22
C ILE A 159 8.88 -12.08 -24.00
N TYR A 160 9.30 -12.53 -22.83
CA TYR A 160 9.40 -11.73 -21.61
C TYR A 160 10.86 -11.74 -21.13
N VAL A 161 11.36 -10.61 -20.63
CA VAL A 161 12.69 -10.53 -20.00
C VAL A 161 12.52 -10.60 -18.50
N ASP A 162 13.37 -11.34 -17.79
CA ASP A 162 13.26 -11.36 -16.34
C ASP A 162 13.62 -10.01 -15.69
N CYS A 163 12.89 -9.66 -14.64
CA CYS A 163 13.09 -8.46 -13.86
C CYS A 163 13.02 -8.76 -12.35
N ALA A 164 13.55 -9.92 -11.92
CA ALA A 164 13.67 -10.35 -10.53
C ALA A 164 12.37 -10.24 -9.70
N ASN A 165 12.35 -9.42 -8.65
CA ASN A 165 11.26 -9.32 -7.66
C ASN A 165 11.36 -8.02 -6.85
N GLY A 166 10.28 -7.69 -6.14
CA GLY A 166 10.17 -6.53 -5.26
C GLY A 166 11.22 -6.53 -4.15
N GLY A 167 11.59 -7.70 -3.61
CA GLY A 167 12.63 -7.81 -2.59
C GLY A 167 14.04 -7.39 -3.01
N LEU A 168 14.39 -7.62 -4.28
CA LEU A 168 15.71 -7.29 -4.83
C LEU A 168 15.74 -5.92 -5.51
N LEU A 169 14.82 -5.65 -6.44
CA LEU A 169 14.82 -4.46 -7.28
C LEU A 169 13.78 -3.41 -6.89
N GLY A 170 12.81 -3.74 -6.03
CA GLY A 170 11.77 -2.80 -5.60
C GLY A 170 12.24 -1.64 -4.72
N SER A 171 13.47 -1.70 -4.19
CA SER A 171 14.05 -0.64 -3.37
C SER A 171 14.26 0.67 -4.16
N PRO A 172 13.90 1.85 -3.60
CA PRO A 172 14.11 3.15 -4.24
C PRO A 172 15.58 3.46 -4.61
N VAL A 173 16.54 2.72 -4.04
CA VAL A 173 17.97 2.75 -4.39
C VAL A 173 18.21 2.38 -5.87
N TYR A 174 17.32 1.61 -6.48
CA TYR A 174 17.47 1.09 -7.85
C TYR A 174 16.48 1.70 -8.86
N GLU A 175 15.47 2.44 -8.41
CA GLU A 175 14.38 2.99 -9.24
C GLU A 175 14.89 3.71 -10.51
N GLY A 176 15.86 4.61 -10.36
CA GLY A 176 16.48 5.34 -11.48
C GLY A 176 17.50 4.56 -12.31
N LYS A 177 17.86 3.32 -11.94
CA LYS A 177 18.79 2.45 -12.69
C LYS A 177 18.09 1.41 -13.55
N ILE A 178 16.89 0.97 -13.14
CA ILE A 178 16.18 -0.14 -13.76
C ILE A 178 15.81 0.18 -15.21
N ALA A 179 15.01 1.23 -15.44
CA ALA A 179 14.51 1.55 -16.78
C ALA A 179 15.61 1.76 -17.84
N PRO A 180 16.72 2.49 -17.58
CA PRO A 180 17.84 2.59 -18.52
C PRO A 180 18.43 1.23 -18.96
N VAL A 181 18.71 0.32 -18.01
CA VAL A 181 19.35 -0.98 -18.33
C VAL A 181 18.48 -1.83 -19.26
N TYR A 182 17.16 -1.89 -19.03
CA TYR A 182 16.26 -2.60 -19.94
C TYR A 182 16.03 -1.85 -21.26
N GLN A 183 16.14 -0.52 -21.28
CA GLN A 183 16.06 0.27 -22.52
C GLN A 183 17.29 0.02 -23.40
N ASP A 184 18.49 0.02 -22.84
CA ASP A 184 19.75 -0.24 -23.55
C ASP A 184 19.79 -1.66 -24.14
N VAL A 185 19.32 -2.67 -23.38
CA VAL A 185 19.14 -4.04 -23.88
C VAL A 185 18.18 -4.08 -25.08
N MET A 186 17.07 -3.36 -25.03
CA MET A 186 16.12 -3.30 -26.15
C MET A 186 16.63 -2.48 -27.34
N ASN A 187 17.45 -1.45 -27.12
CA ASN A 187 18.11 -0.68 -28.17
C ASN A 187 19.16 -1.55 -28.89
N LEU A 188 19.98 -2.27 -28.13
CA LEU A 188 20.96 -3.22 -28.66
C LEU A 188 20.29 -4.36 -29.42
N ALA A 189 19.19 -4.93 -28.89
CA ALA A 189 18.40 -5.96 -29.57
C ALA A 189 17.88 -5.47 -30.93
N LYS A 190 17.39 -4.22 -31.00
CA LYS A 190 16.91 -3.58 -32.25
C LYS A 190 18.03 -3.30 -33.25
N SER A 191 19.27 -3.04 -32.80
CA SER A 191 20.43 -2.90 -33.69
C SER A 191 20.85 -4.23 -34.34
N ILE A 192 20.58 -5.37 -33.67
CA ILE A 192 20.83 -6.72 -34.20
C ILE A 192 19.68 -7.17 -35.12
N ASN A 193 18.43 -6.92 -34.72
CA ASN A 193 17.23 -7.20 -35.52
C ASN A 193 16.23 -6.04 -35.33
N PRO A 194 15.93 -5.20 -36.35
CA PRO A 194 15.00 -4.08 -36.21
C PRO A 194 13.57 -4.46 -35.77
N ASN A 195 13.16 -5.72 -35.93
CA ASN A 195 11.88 -6.25 -35.47
C ASN A 195 11.93 -6.81 -34.03
N ALA A 196 13.07 -6.72 -33.35
CA ALA A 196 13.27 -7.21 -31.99
C ALA A 196 12.26 -6.56 -31.03
N SER A 197 11.44 -7.39 -30.40
CA SER A 197 10.37 -6.94 -29.52
C SER A 197 10.09 -7.94 -28.41
N ILE A 198 9.66 -7.41 -27.27
CA ILE A 198 9.21 -8.19 -26.11
C ILE A 198 7.76 -7.81 -25.82
N ARG A 199 7.02 -8.75 -25.23
CA ARG A 199 5.66 -8.51 -24.75
C ARG A 199 5.66 -7.71 -23.45
N GLY A 200 6.69 -7.90 -22.64
CA GLY A 200 6.83 -7.33 -21.30
C GLY A 200 7.91 -8.06 -20.51
N PHE A 201 7.70 -8.20 -19.20
CA PHE A 201 8.69 -8.69 -18.25
C PHE A 201 8.16 -9.85 -17.39
N SER A 202 9.04 -10.55 -16.69
CA SER A 202 8.67 -11.52 -15.66
C SER A 202 9.18 -11.14 -14.28
N SER A 203 8.48 -11.60 -13.24
CA SER A 203 8.90 -11.39 -11.85
C SER A 203 8.59 -12.58 -10.95
N ASN A 204 9.18 -12.58 -9.75
CA ASN A 204 9.14 -13.61 -8.71
C ASN A 204 9.73 -14.97 -9.09
N LEU A 205 10.47 -15.07 -10.21
CA LEU A 205 10.92 -16.34 -10.75
C LEU A 205 11.71 -17.16 -9.73
N ALA A 206 11.24 -18.39 -9.47
CA ALA A 206 11.77 -19.28 -8.45
C ALA A 206 11.85 -18.69 -7.02
N ASN A 207 11.15 -17.58 -6.74
CA ASN A 207 11.15 -16.95 -5.42
C ASN A 207 9.81 -17.16 -4.70
N TYR A 208 9.57 -16.38 -3.64
CA TYR A 208 8.54 -16.60 -2.63
C TYR A 208 7.84 -15.30 -2.23
N ASP A 209 7.97 -14.22 -3.01
CA ASP A 209 7.28 -12.96 -2.78
C ASP A 209 5.80 -13.15 -3.12
N ALA A 210 4.91 -12.59 -2.30
CA ALA A 210 3.47 -12.70 -2.57
C ALA A 210 3.08 -11.76 -3.70
N PHE A 211 1.98 -12.06 -4.41
CA PHE A 211 1.41 -11.08 -5.34
C PHE A 211 0.65 -9.97 -4.62
N ASP A 212 -0.21 -10.34 -3.67
CA ASP A 212 -0.85 -9.43 -2.71
C ASP A 212 -0.38 -9.85 -1.31
N GLY A 213 0.44 -9.02 -0.68
CA GLY A 213 1.00 -9.27 0.65
C GLY A 213 0.03 -8.96 1.79
N LYS A 214 -1.09 -8.27 1.51
CA LYS A 214 -2.11 -7.83 2.49
C LYS A 214 -1.56 -7.02 3.68
N GLY A 215 -0.37 -6.45 3.53
CA GLY A 215 0.38 -5.79 4.62
C GLY A 215 0.89 -6.75 5.71
N ILE A 216 0.97 -8.06 5.46
CA ILE A 216 1.36 -9.07 6.45
C ILE A 216 2.80 -9.52 6.23
N CYS A 217 3.69 -9.00 7.08
CA CYS A 217 5.08 -9.38 7.19
C CYS A 217 5.34 -10.82 7.66
N PRO A 218 6.59 -11.29 7.52
CA PRO A 218 7.10 -12.45 8.25
C PRO A 218 7.06 -12.38 9.77
N ALA A 219 6.69 -13.52 10.34
CA ALA A 219 6.57 -13.73 11.77
C ALA A 219 7.80 -14.46 12.35
N THR A 220 8.98 -13.85 12.25
CA THR A 220 10.00 -13.93 13.32
C THR A 220 11.05 -12.84 13.15
N GLU A 221 11.27 -12.06 14.21
CA GLU A 221 12.35 -11.08 14.38
C GLU A 221 12.40 -9.92 13.34
N LYS A 222 11.85 -8.77 13.75
CA LYS A 222 11.92 -7.46 13.06
C LYS A 222 11.24 -7.40 11.68
N CYS A 223 9.92 -7.23 11.70
CA CYS A 223 9.24 -6.50 10.64
C CYS A 223 9.08 -5.02 11.03
N PRO A 224 9.85 -4.10 10.42
CA PRO A 224 9.55 -2.68 10.47
C PRO A 224 8.73 -2.29 9.23
N LEU A 225 7.42 -2.56 9.25
CA LEU A 225 6.47 -1.93 8.31
C LEU A 225 6.25 -0.46 8.71
N LEU A 226 7.31 0.32 8.60
CA LEU A 226 7.32 1.76 8.87
C LEU A 226 6.71 2.47 7.67
N ASN A 227 5.60 3.16 7.92
CA ASN A 227 4.83 3.93 6.92
C ASN A 227 4.49 3.13 5.64
N GLY A 228 4.22 1.82 5.77
CA GLY A 228 3.86 0.94 4.65
C GLY A 228 5.04 0.38 3.85
N THR A 229 6.29 0.63 4.28
CA THR A 229 7.50 0.13 3.61
C THR A 229 8.20 -0.93 4.45
N TYR A 230 8.81 -1.95 3.83
CA TYR A 230 9.66 -2.93 4.52
C TYR A 230 11.13 -2.50 4.38
N ASN A 231 11.79 -2.13 5.49
CA ASN A 231 13.16 -1.58 5.48
C ASN A 231 13.33 -0.38 4.50
N GLY A 232 12.28 0.42 4.27
CA GLY A 232 12.28 1.52 3.30
C GLY A 232 11.92 1.15 1.85
N ASN A 233 11.73 -0.14 1.55
CA ASN A 233 11.22 -0.61 0.26
C ASN A 233 9.67 -0.53 0.24
N PRO A 234 9.04 0.27 -0.64
CA PRO A 234 7.58 0.37 -0.74
C PRO A 234 6.95 -0.82 -1.51
N ASN A 235 7.74 -1.53 -2.31
CA ASN A 235 7.29 -2.63 -3.16
C ASN A 235 7.28 -3.94 -2.35
N ILE A 236 6.43 -3.99 -1.33
CA ILE A 236 6.32 -5.09 -0.34
C ILE A 236 5.67 -6.37 -0.89
N ASP A 237 5.14 -6.32 -2.11
CA ASP A 237 4.62 -7.45 -2.87
C ASP A 237 4.78 -7.22 -4.39
N GLU A 238 4.59 -8.29 -5.16
CA GLU A 238 4.82 -8.27 -6.61
C GLU A 238 3.78 -7.44 -7.37
N ASN A 239 2.58 -7.22 -6.81
CA ASN A 239 1.59 -6.34 -7.44
C ASN A 239 2.03 -4.87 -7.35
N LEU A 240 2.52 -4.43 -6.18
CA LEU A 240 3.12 -3.10 -6.02
C LEU A 240 4.38 -2.97 -6.88
N TYR A 241 5.28 -3.96 -6.84
CA TYR A 241 6.50 -3.96 -7.64
C TYR A 241 6.23 -3.80 -9.14
N THR A 242 5.37 -4.63 -9.72
CA THR A 242 5.05 -4.58 -11.16
C THR A 242 4.29 -3.31 -11.57
N GLN A 243 3.56 -2.66 -10.65
CA GLN A 243 2.98 -1.33 -10.87
C GLN A 243 4.03 -0.22 -10.81
N SER A 244 4.93 -0.26 -9.83
CA SER A 244 6.01 0.73 -9.64
C SER A 244 6.96 0.76 -10.84
N ILE A 245 7.47 -0.41 -11.26
CA ILE A 245 8.38 -0.51 -12.41
C ILE A 245 7.67 -0.14 -13.73
N ASN A 246 6.36 -0.38 -13.85
CA ASN A 246 5.59 0.07 -15.01
C ASN A 246 5.59 1.58 -15.22
N VAL A 247 5.69 2.39 -14.17
CA VAL A 247 5.81 3.86 -14.31
C VAL A 247 7.12 4.22 -14.99
N ALA A 248 8.23 3.63 -14.52
CA ALA A 248 9.55 3.86 -15.07
C ALA A 248 9.69 3.31 -16.52
N PHE A 249 9.16 2.12 -16.79
CA PHE A 249 9.16 1.52 -18.14
C PHE A 249 8.28 2.29 -19.14
N ALA A 250 7.09 2.76 -18.74
CA ALA A 250 6.24 3.59 -19.60
C ALA A 250 6.94 4.89 -20.02
N ALA A 251 7.65 5.55 -19.09
CA ALA A 251 8.37 6.79 -19.34
C ALA A 251 9.50 6.65 -20.38
N VAL A 252 10.07 5.45 -20.54
CA VAL A 252 11.13 5.16 -21.55
C VAL A 252 10.62 4.40 -22.79
N GLY A 253 9.29 4.23 -22.91
CA GLY A 253 8.66 3.54 -24.05
C GLY A 253 8.80 2.02 -24.06
N LEU A 254 9.10 1.39 -22.91
CA LEU A 254 9.12 -0.06 -22.75
C LEU A 254 7.71 -0.62 -22.49
N PRO A 255 7.43 -1.90 -22.83
CA PRO A 255 6.13 -2.52 -22.59
C PRO A 255 5.81 -2.70 -21.10
N THR A 256 4.53 -2.64 -20.75
CA THR A 256 4.05 -2.62 -19.35
C THR A 256 3.27 -3.89 -18.93
N ARG A 257 3.60 -5.03 -19.55
CA ARG A 257 2.96 -6.34 -19.29
C ARG A 257 3.84 -7.25 -18.45
N TRP A 258 3.22 -8.10 -17.63
CA TRP A 258 3.94 -8.96 -16.70
C TRP A 258 3.48 -10.42 -16.71
N LEU A 259 4.44 -11.33 -16.53
CA LEU A 259 4.20 -12.66 -15.94
C LEU A 259 4.71 -12.64 -14.50
N VAL A 260 3.99 -13.28 -13.57
CA VAL A 260 4.45 -13.44 -12.18
C VAL A 260 4.47 -14.92 -11.82
N ASP A 261 5.61 -15.42 -11.33
CA ASP A 261 5.70 -16.78 -10.79
C ASP A 261 4.95 -16.87 -9.45
N THR A 262 4.00 -17.80 -9.37
CA THR A 262 3.18 -18.06 -8.17
C THR A 262 3.35 -19.49 -7.66
N SER A 263 4.38 -20.21 -8.14
CA SER A 263 4.65 -21.61 -7.82
C SER A 263 4.82 -21.89 -6.31
N ARG A 264 5.44 -20.98 -5.55
CA ARG A 264 5.80 -21.19 -4.13
C ARG A 264 5.44 -20.04 -3.17
N SER A 265 4.69 -19.05 -3.63
CA SER A 265 4.36 -17.82 -2.88
C SER A 265 3.06 -17.84 -2.08
N GLY A 266 2.42 -19.00 -1.89
CA GLY A 266 1.14 -19.13 -1.17
C GLY A 266 1.22 -18.87 0.33
N ARG A 267 2.43 -18.85 0.92
CA ARG A 267 2.61 -18.44 2.32
C ARG A 267 3.44 -17.17 2.41
N ILE A 268 2.73 -16.06 2.60
CA ILE A 268 3.30 -14.86 3.21
C ILE A 268 3.98 -15.22 4.52
N GLY A 269 5.12 -14.59 4.76
CA GLY A 269 5.68 -14.48 6.09
C GLY A 269 6.56 -15.64 6.61
N VAL A 270 7.12 -16.45 5.70
CA VAL A 270 7.89 -17.67 6.05
C VAL A 270 9.42 -17.49 6.07
N ARG A 271 9.94 -16.33 5.64
CA ARG A 271 11.37 -15.98 5.59
C ARG A 271 11.72 -14.95 6.66
N LYS A 272 12.83 -15.13 7.37
CA LYS A 272 13.44 -14.12 8.26
C LYS A 272 14.18 -13.03 7.47
N SER A 273 14.70 -13.35 6.29
CA SER A 273 15.31 -12.37 5.36
C SER A 273 14.68 -12.44 3.99
N TRP A 274 14.49 -11.29 3.35
CA TRP A 274 14.04 -11.23 1.95
C TRP A 274 15.04 -11.90 0.99
N SER A 275 16.34 -11.89 1.34
CA SER A 275 17.42 -12.57 0.61
C SER A 275 17.48 -14.11 0.82
N SER A 276 16.55 -14.71 1.58
CA SER A 276 16.47 -16.17 1.70
C SER A 276 15.71 -16.76 0.52
N TRP A 277 16.46 -17.26 -0.48
CA TRP A 277 15.91 -17.73 -1.77
C TRP A 277 15.96 -19.26 -1.99
N CYS A 278 16.68 -20.03 -1.16
CA CYS A 278 16.89 -21.47 -1.41
C CYS A 278 16.00 -22.35 -0.51
N ASN A 279 15.13 -23.17 -1.11
CA ASN A 279 14.35 -24.22 -0.48
C ASN A 279 13.57 -23.77 0.78
N VAL A 280 12.91 -22.61 0.73
CA VAL A 280 12.39 -21.93 1.93
C VAL A 280 11.38 -22.78 2.71
N LYS A 281 11.72 -23.10 3.96
CA LYS A 281 10.87 -23.83 4.92
C LYS A 281 9.57 -23.07 5.18
N GLY A 282 8.45 -23.80 5.29
CA GLY A 282 7.12 -23.21 5.53
C GLY A 282 6.44 -22.61 4.29
N ALA A 283 7.13 -22.49 3.14
CA ALA A 283 6.52 -22.04 1.88
C ALA A 283 5.32 -22.91 1.47
N GLY A 284 4.48 -22.38 0.57
CA GLY A 284 3.25 -23.03 0.08
C GLY A 284 2.97 -22.74 -1.40
N ILE A 285 2.31 -23.65 -2.12
CA ILE A 285 1.86 -23.39 -3.50
C ILE A 285 0.94 -22.17 -3.52
N GLY A 286 1.26 -21.17 -4.34
CA GLY A 286 0.49 -19.93 -4.46
C GLY A 286 -0.71 -20.06 -5.40
N GLU A 287 -1.13 -18.92 -5.96
CA GLU A 287 -2.19 -18.91 -6.97
C GLU A 287 -1.85 -19.80 -8.16
N ARG A 288 -2.88 -20.38 -8.79
CA ARG A 288 -2.71 -21.32 -9.91
C ARG A 288 -2.51 -20.54 -11.21
N PRO A 289 -1.88 -21.13 -12.25
CA PRO A 289 -1.65 -20.44 -13.51
C PRO A 289 -2.95 -19.91 -14.13
N THR A 290 -3.11 -18.59 -14.15
CA THR A 290 -4.38 -17.88 -14.38
C THR A 290 -4.12 -16.63 -15.22
N SER A 291 -4.91 -16.42 -16.27
CA SER A 291 -4.78 -15.27 -17.19
C SER A 291 -5.43 -14.00 -16.65
N ASN A 292 -4.81 -12.83 -16.89
CA ASN A 292 -5.30 -11.50 -16.53
C ASN A 292 -5.74 -11.34 -15.04
N PRO A 293 -4.93 -11.74 -14.04
CA PRO A 293 -5.30 -11.59 -12.62
C PRO A 293 -5.24 -10.14 -12.11
N ALA A 294 -4.50 -9.27 -12.81
CA ALA A 294 -4.42 -7.84 -12.56
C ALA A 294 -4.29 -7.08 -13.89
N SER A 295 -4.51 -5.77 -13.90
CA SER A 295 -4.56 -4.97 -15.14
C SER A 295 -3.25 -5.02 -15.93
N GLN A 296 -2.10 -5.09 -15.26
CA GLN A 296 -0.76 -5.17 -15.83
C GLN A 296 -0.26 -6.61 -16.10
N VAL A 297 -0.83 -7.62 -15.44
CA VAL A 297 -0.34 -9.01 -15.49
C VAL A 297 -1.09 -9.78 -16.59
N ASP A 298 -0.37 -10.33 -17.56
CA ASP A 298 -0.94 -11.22 -18.58
C ASP A 298 -1.30 -12.59 -18.01
N ALA A 299 -0.48 -13.14 -17.11
CA ALA A 299 -0.81 -14.34 -16.35
C ALA A 299 0.01 -14.50 -15.05
N PHE A 300 -0.61 -15.09 -14.03
CA PHE A 300 0.11 -15.91 -13.06
C PHE A 300 0.58 -17.19 -13.75
N VAL A 301 1.79 -17.63 -13.42
CA VAL A 301 2.45 -18.81 -14.00
C VAL A 301 3.19 -19.58 -12.92
N TRP A 302 3.48 -20.86 -13.13
CA TRP A 302 4.43 -21.60 -12.30
C TRP A 302 5.71 -21.78 -13.11
N VAL A 303 6.69 -20.90 -12.93
CA VAL A 303 7.93 -20.97 -13.73
C VAL A 303 8.86 -22.00 -13.11
N LYS A 304 9.14 -21.88 -11.81
CA LYS A 304 9.75 -22.97 -11.03
C LYS A 304 8.75 -24.12 -10.85
N PRO A 305 9.08 -25.37 -11.22
CA PRO A 305 8.26 -26.52 -10.85
C PRO A 305 8.31 -26.75 -9.32
N PRO A 306 7.18 -26.79 -8.60
CA PRO A 306 7.18 -27.02 -7.16
C PRO A 306 7.82 -28.37 -6.80
N GLY A 307 8.66 -28.42 -5.77
CA GLY A 307 9.35 -29.66 -5.38
C GLY A 307 10.58 -30.02 -6.22
N ASN A 308 11.03 -29.17 -7.15
CA ASN A 308 12.38 -29.26 -7.71
C ASN A 308 13.30 -28.38 -6.85
N SER A 309 14.34 -28.96 -6.22
CA SER A 309 15.25 -28.25 -5.31
C SER A 309 15.87 -26.99 -5.94
N ASP A 310 16.16 -25.98 -5.12
CA ASP A 310 16.97 -24.82 -5.49
C ASP A 310 18.47 -25.09 -5.40
N GLY A 311 18.89 -25.99 -4.50
CA GLY A 311 20.29 -26.28 -4.25
C GLY A 311 20.52 -27.24 -3.10
N SER A 312 21.72 -27.78 -3.01
CA SER A 312 22.07 -28.81 -2.02
C SER A 312 22.18 -28.22 -0.62
N SER A 313 21.51 -28.85 0.35
CA SER A 313 21.64 -28.50 1.78
C SER A 313 22.90 -29.06 2.45
N VAL A 314 23.72 -29.82 1.72
CA VAL A 314 24.92 -30.48 2.24
C VAL A 314 26.16 -29.63 1.94
N ALA A 315 26.73 -29.01 2.97
CA ALA A 315 27.97 -28.24 2.87
C ALA A 315 29.09 -29.06 2.22
N GLY A 316 29.82 -28.46 1.28
CA GLY A 316 30.91 -29.12 0.55
C GLY A 316 30.49 -30.12 -0.54
N SER A 317 29.19 -30.31 -0.79
CA SER A 317 28.75 -30.99 -2.01
C SER A 317 28.81 -30.05 -3.23
N ALA A 318 28.94 -30.60 -4.43
CA ALA A 318 29.01 -29.81 -5.66
C ALA A 318 27.70 -29.01 -5.87
N GLY A 319 27.82 -27.69 -6.09
CA GLY A 319 26.67 -26.79 -6.18
C GLY A 319 25.99 -26.46 -4.83
N ALA A 320 26.69 -26.61 -3.70
CA ALA A 320 26.17 -26.20 -2.38
C ALA A 320 26.45 -24.71 -2.09
N ASP A 321 25.45 -23.86 -2.31
CA ASP A 321 25.51 -22.46 -1.94
C ASP A 321 25.23 -22.23 -0.43
N PRO A 322 25.89 -21.29 0.26
CA PRO A 322 25.61 -20.90 1.65
C PRO A 322 24.13 -20.65 1.99
N HIS A 323 23.34 -20.11 1.06
CA HIS A 323 21.91 -19.86 1.26
C HIS A 323 21.05 -21.14 1.29
N CYS A 324 21.59 -22.27 0.83
CA CYS A 324 20.90 -23.58 0.86
C CYS A 324 21.18 -24.40 2.12
N ILE A 325 22.15 -24.00 2.96
CA ILE A 325 22.69 -24.79 4.07
C ILE A 325 22.02 -24.34 5.39
N PRO A 326 21.15 -25.16 6.03
CA PRO A 326 20.34 -24.73 7.18
C PRO A 326 21.13 -24.44 8.48
N SER A 327 22.40 -24.85 8.54
CA SER A 327 23.33 -24.53 9.63
C SER A 327 24.13 -23.23 9.39
N ASN A 328 23.99 -22.60 8.22
CA ASN A 328 24.56 -21.30 7.89
C ASN A 328 23.56 -20.19 8.26
N SER A 329 24.02 -19.02 8.70
CA SER A 329 23.16 -17.86 8.96
C SER A 329 22.47 -17.33 7.69
N LEU A 330 23.10 -17.45 6.52
CA LEU A 330 22.50 -17.09 5.22
C LEU A 330 21.40 -18.09 4.81
N GLY A 331 21.62 -19.37 5.10
CA GLY A 331 20.70 -20.47 4.80
C GLY A 331 19.71 -20.81 5.92
N VAL A 332 19.55 -19.94 6.93
CA VAL A 332 18.75 -20.20 8.14
C VAL A 332 17.30 -20.65 7.86
N ASP A 333 16.74 -20.26 6.71
CA ASP A 333 15.39 -20.63 6.28
C ASP A 333 15.30 -21.75 5.24
N ALA A 334 16.43 -22.33 4.81
CA ALA A 334 16.44 -23.47 3.90
C ALA A 334 15.94 -24.77 4.56
N LEU A 335 15.25 -25.60 3.78
CA LEU A 335 14.74 -26.90 4.22
C LEU A 335 15.85 -27.98 4.19
N SER A 336 15.97 -28.75 5.27
CA SER A 336 17.05 -29.74 5.43
C SER A 336 16.87 -31.01 4.60
N SER A 337 18.00 -31.61 4.19
CA SER A 337 18.08 -32.73 3.25
C SER A 337 17.61 -32.40 1.83
N ALA A 338 17.68 -31.14 1.42
CA ALA A 338 17.51 -30.74 0.02
C ALA A 338 18.64 -31.35 -0.85
N PRO A 339 18.29 -31.97 -2.00
CA PRO A 339 19.24 -32.47 -2.99
C PRO A 339 19.78 -31.33 -3.89
N THR A 340 20.68 -31.65 -4.82
CA THR A 340 21.21 -30.69 -5.81
C THR A 340 20.12 -30.02 -6.65
N THR A 341 20.40 -28.79 -7.11
CA THR A 341 19.49 -27.94 -7.90
C THR A 341 18.77 -28.69 -9.01
N GLY A 342 17.47 -28.46 -9.14
CA GLY A 342 16.61 -29.08 -10.16
C GLY A 342 16.19 -30.53 -9.85
N SER A 343 16.83 -31.21 -8.90
CA SER A 343 16.46 -32.57 -8.48
C SER A 343 15.13 -32.59 -7.72
N TRP A 344 14.39 -33.69 -7.84
CA TRP A 344 13.13 -33.89 -7.12
C TRP A 344 13.32 -33.95 -5.59
N PHE A 345 12.49 -33.21 -4.84
CA PHE A 345 12.60 -33.03 -3.40
C PHE A 345 11.25 -33.24 -2.69
N ASP A 346 10.97 -34.49 -2.31
CA ASP A 346 9.70 -34.91 -1.70
C ASP A 346 9.26 -34.06 -0.50
N LYS A 347 10.19 -33.66 0.39
CA LYS A 347 9.86 -32.86 1.58
C LYS A 347 9.31 -31.49 1.21
N GLU A 348 9.95 -30.81 0.25
CA GLU A 348 9.52 -29.50 -0.23
C GLU A 348 8.17 -29.62 -0.92
N PHE A 349 7.98 -30.63 -1.79
CA PHE A 349 6.69 -30.83 -2.46
C PHE A 349 5.52 -31.07 -1.50
N VAL A 350 5.70 -31.94 -0.49
CA VAL A 350 4.66 -32.18 0.54
C VAL A 350 4.36 -30.90 1.31
N MET A 351 5.38 -30.21 1.79
CA MET A 351 5.27 -28.94 2.51
C MET A 351 4.54 -27.88 1.66
N LEU A 352 4.93 -27.70 0.41
CA LEU A 352 4.33 -26.75 -0.52
C LEU A 352 2.84 -27.07 -0.77
N ALA A 353 2.48 -28.35 -0.91
CA ALA A 353 1.10 -28.78 -1.12
C ALA A 353 0.23 -28.65 0.15
N ASP A 354 0.75 -29.02 1.33
CA ASP A 354 0.07 -28.84 2.62
C ASP A 354 -0.17 -27.35 2.93
N ASN A 355 0.81 -26.51 2.62
CA ASN A 355 0.75 -25.07 2.85
C ASN A 355 0.08 -24.29 1.71
N ALA A 356 -0.54 -24.92 0.71
CA ALA A 356 -1.09 -24.22 -0.45
C ALA A 356 -2.11 -23.13 -0.07
N SER A 357 -2.02 -21.98 -0.75
CA SER A 357 -2.98 -20.87 -0.65
C SER A 357 -3.22 -20.26 -2.04
N PRO A 358 -4.44 -20.33 -2.61
CA PRO A 358 -5.63 -20.98 -2.06
C PRO A 358 -5.41 -22.48 -1.74
N PRO A 359 -6.20 -23.11 -0.84
CA PRO A 359 -6.05 -24.53 -0.54
C PRO A 359 -6.24 -25.44 -1.76
N ILE A 360 -5.54 -26.58 -1.81
CA ILE A 360 -5.81 -27.61 -2.83
C ILE A 360 -7.06 -28.39 -2.41
N LEU A 361 -8.17 -28.19 -3.12
CA LEU A 361 -9.41 -28.92 -2.86
C LEU A 361 -9.26 -30.41 -3.18
N SER A 362 -9.27 -31.26 -2.16
CA SER A 362 -9.32 -32.71 -2.35
C SER A 362 -10.68 -33.14 -2.89
N SER A 363 -10.70 -33.89 -4.00
CA SER A 363 -11.92 -34.36 -4.66
C SER A 363 -12.59 -35.51 -3.88
N SER A 364 -13.14 -35.21 -2.70
CA SER A 364 -13.69 -36.19 -1.76
C SER A 364 -14.86 -35.63 -0.93
N SER A 365 -15.88 -35.10 -1.62
CA SER A 365 -17.15 -34.68 -1.01
C SER A 365 -18.34 -34.95 -1.95
N THR A 366 -18.54 -36.22 -2.29
CA THR A 366 -19.78 -36.67 -2.96
C THR A 366 -20.96 -36.38 -2.04
N SER A 367 -21.84 -35.47 -2.44
CA SER A 367 -23.05 -35.15 -1.67
C SER A 367 -23.98 -36.36 -1.60
N THR A 368 -24.35 -36.76 -0.39
CA THR A 368 -25.30 -37.84 -0.14
C THR A 368 -26.73 -37.40 -0.44
N ALA A 369 -27.06 -37.30 -1.73
CA ALA A 369 -28.43 -37.11 -2.19
C ALA A 369 -29.28 -38.31 -1.76
N THR A 370 -30.30 -38.05 -0.95
CA THR A 370 -31.24 -39.07 -0.45
C THR A 370 -32.17 -39.54 -1.56
N VAL A 371 -32.06 -40.83 -1.94
CA VAL A 371 -33.03 -41.53 -2.80
C VAL A 371 -33.44 -42.84 -2.11
N SER A 372 -34.72 -43.18 -2.20
CA SER A 372 -35.38 -44.18 -1.36
C SER A 372 -35.42 -45.59 -1.96
N SER A 373 -35.03 -46.58 -1.15
CA SER A 373 -35.62 -47.93 -1.03
C SER A 373 -35.98 -48.74 -2.30
N ALA A 374 -35.20 -49.81 -2.55
CA ALA A 374 -35.66 -51.06 -3.18
C ALA A 374 -34.87 -52.26 -2.56
N PRO A 375 -35.43 -53.49 -2.50
CA PRO A 375 -34.88 -54.60 -1.70
C PRO A 375 -33.88 -55.52 -2.45
N ALA A 376 -33.32 -56.50 -1.73
CA ALA A 376 -32.14 -57.28 -2.12
C ALA A 376 -32.40 -58.70 -2.68
N ALA A 377 -31.39 -59.24 -3.39
CA ALA A 377 -31.18 -60.65 -3.71
C ALA A 377 -29.65 -60.90 -3.91
N THR A 378 -28.91 -61.43 -2.93
CA THR A 378 -28.55 -62.84 -2.67
C THR A 378 -27.52 -63.51 -3.62
N ALA A 379 -26.33 -63.80 -3.05
CA ALA A 379 -25.46 -64.98 -3.29
C ALA A 379 -24.65 -65.07 -4.62
N ALA A 380 -23.46 -65.69 -4.70
CA ALA A 380 -22.62 -66.34 -3.68
C ALA A 380 -21.11 -66.47 -4.07
N GLN A 381 -20.20 -66.33 -3.08
CA GLN A 381 -18.90 -67.04 -2.89
C GLN A 381 -17.80 -66.92 -4.00
N SER A 382 -16.49 -67.22 -3.79
CA SER A 382 -15.78 -67.94 -2.71
C SER A 382 -14.31 -67.50 -2.52
N GLY A 383 -13.80 -67.46 -1.26
CA GLY A 383 -12.37 -67.59 -0.89
C GLY A 383 -11.43 -66.39 -1.19
N ALA A 384 -10.42 -66.04 -0.37
CA ALA A 384 -9.92 -66.63 0.88
C ALA A 384 -9.47 -65.54 1.89
N THR A 385 -9.03 -65.97 3.09
CA THR A 385 -8.85 -65.16 4.32
C THR A 385 -7.45 -64.54 4.50
N PRO A 386 -7.34 -63.57 5.43
CA PRO A 386 -6.35 -63.67 6.51
C PRO A 386 -6.98 -64.00 7.87
N ALA A 387 -6.20 -64.63 8.77
CA ALA A 387 -6.58 -64.95 10.15
C ALA A 387 -5.87 -64.04 11.17
N SER A 388 -5.96 -64.36 12.46
CA SER A 388 -5.83 -63.43 13.60
C SER A 388 -4.57 -63.57 14.48
N CYS A 389 -4.43 -62.61 15.39
CA CYS A 389 -3.91 -62.65 16.78
C CYS A 389 -2.42 -62.84 17.15
N ALA A 390 -2.04 -62.06 18.19
CA ALA A 390 -0.92 -62.18 19.15
C ALA A 390 0.51 -61.83 18.62
N ASN A 391 1.46 -61.29 19.41
CA ASN A 391 1.49 -60.70 20.77
C ASN A 391 2.69 -59.70 20.86
N GLU A 392 3.13 -59.03 21.94
CA GLU A 392 2.88 -59.09 23.41
C GLU A 392 3.09 -57.67 24.06
N SER A 393 3.23 -57.55 25.39
CA SER A 393 3.51 -56.28 26.11
C SER A 393 4.17 -56.47 27.49
N ASN A 394 4.88 -55.45 28.03
CA ASN A 394 5.26 -55.20 29.45
C ASN A 394 6.25 -54.01 29.54
N CYS A 395 6.35 -53.14 30.57
CA CYS A 395 5.63 -52.81 31.83
C CYS A 395 5.75 -51.27 32.04
N ASN A 396 4.84 -50.45 32.63
CA ASN A 396 3.80 -50.57 33.67
C ASN A 396 4.37 -50.66 35.12
N PRO A 397 3.71 -50.24 36.24
CA PRO A 397 2.30 -49.77 36.45
C PRO A 397 2.22 -48.35 37.12
N SER A 398 1.12 -47.79 37.69
CA SER A 398 -0.15 -48.35 38.25
C SER A 398 -1.33 -47.35 38.44
N MET A 399 -2.57 -47.84 38.21
CA MET A 399 -3.84 -47.58 38.95
C MET A 399 -4.46 -46.14 39.05
N SER A 400 -5.79 -45.94 39.09
CA SER A 400 -6.97 -46.82 38.86
C SER A 400 -8.29 -46.06 38.58
N ASN A 401 -9.23 -46.76 37.91
CA ASN A 401 -10.60 -46.45 37.44
C ASN A 401 -11.49 -45.38 38.13
N GLY A 402 -12.31 -44.70 37.30
CA GLY A 402 -13.52 -43.94 37.66
C GLY A 402 -14.48 -43.81 36.45
N ASN A 403 -15.79 -43.57 36.65
CA ASN A 403 -16.84 -43.80 35.61
C ASN A 403 -17.72 -42.56 35.29
N SER A 404 -18.45 -42.63 34.17
CA SER A 404 -19.73 -41.95 33.83
C SER A 404 -19.80 -40.54 33.16
N THR A 405 -20.56 -40.51 32.04
CA THR A 405 -21.53 -39.49 31.54
C THR A 405 -21.19 -37.98 31.48
N SER A 406 -20.86 -37.54 30.25
CA SER A 406 -21.49 -36.43 29.50
C SER A 406 -21.94 -35.13 30.18
N HIS A 407 -21.23 -34.02 29.93
CA HIS A 407 -21.76 -32.78 29.27
C HIS A 407 -20.60 -31.77 29.05
N SER A 408 -20.76 -30.88 28.06
CA SER A 408 -19.85 -29.72 27.79
C SER A 408 -20.56 -28.41 28.17
N PRO A 409 -19.93 -27.21 28.13
CA PRO A 409 -18.50 -26.85 28.06
C PRO A 409 -18.07 -25.78 29.11
N SER A 410 -16.75 -25.52 29.32
CA SER A 410 -16.16 -24.14 29.43
C SER A 410 -14.68 -24.07 29.88
N LEU A 411 -13.94 -23.11 29.28
CA LEU A 411 -12.90 -22.22 29.86
C LEU A 411 -11.69 -22.75 30.68
N ASN A 412 -10.50 -22.49 30.11
CA ASN A 412 -9.22 -22.02 30.71
C ASN A 412 -8.50 -22.81 31.83
N TRP A 413 -7.16 -22.77 31.83
CA TRP A 413 -6.29 -22.03 32.78
C TRP A 413 -4.80 -22.10 32.34
N TYR A 414 -3.86 -21.53 33.11
CA TYR A 414 -2.54 -21.03 32.66
C TYR A 414 -1.33 -21.58 33.47
N TYR A 415 -0.10 -21.47 32.90
CA TYR A 415 1.23 -21.58 33.56
C TYR A 415 1.63 -22.94 34.19
N ALA A 416 2.92 -23.32 34.41
CA ALA A 416 4.25 -22.87 33.94
C ALA A 416 5.20 -24.12 33.82
N ILE A 417 6.53 -24.08 33.65
CA ILE A 417 7.55 -23.78 34.68
C ILE A 417 8.99 -23.64 34.09
N THR A 418 9.68 -22.58 34.50
CA THR A 418 11.13 -22.25 34.59
C THR A 418 12.25 -22.99 33.80
N SER A 419 12.91 -22.21 32.92
CA SER A 419 14.35 -21.86 32.87
C SER A 419 15.42 -22.51 33.78
N LYS A 420 16.63 -22.74 33.23
CA LYS A 420 17.92 -22.55 33.92
C LYS A 420 19.15 -22.39 32.97
N GLN A 421 20.01 -21.41 33.29
CA GLN A 421 21.50 -21.29 33.24
C GLN A 421 22.36 -22.17 32.28
N MET A 422 23.53 -21.75 31.75
CA MET A 422 24.40 -20.57 32.05
C MET A 422 25.32 -20.16 30.86
N SER A 423 26.23 -19.20 31.08
CA SER A 423 27.01 -18.44 30.08
C SER A 423 28.50 -18.81 29.94
N ASN A 424 29.20 -18.10 29.02
CA ASN A 424 30.67 -17.97 28.83
C ASN A 424 31.34 -19.11 28.03
N LEU A 425 32.19 -18.84 27.01
CA LEU A 425 33.49 -18.14 27.11
C LEU A 425 33.91 -17.38 25.83
N ASN A 426 35.03 -16.64 25.92
CA ASN A 426 35.56 -15.68 24.92
C ASN A 426 36.77 -16.21 24.11
N ASN A 427 37.19 -15.40 23.12
CA ASN A 427 38.49 -15.38 22.42
C ASN A 427 38.70 -16.53 21.39
N ILE A 428 39.19 -16.27 20.19
CA ILE A 428 40.54 -15.75 19.88
C ILE A 428 40.52 -14.70 18.76
N ALA A 429 41.50 -13.78 18.78
CA ALA A 429 41.78 -12.85 17.68
C ALA A 429 43.13 -13.20 17.00
N ALA A 430 43.22 -13.06 15.68
CA ALA A 430 44.46 -13.16 14.92
C ALA A 430 44.49 -12.07 13.81
N GLN A 431 45.65 -11.43 13.67
CA GLN A 431 45.91 -10.23 12.86
C GLN A 431 46.19 -10.56 11.37
N PRO A 432 46.24 -9.57 10.45
CA PRO A 432 46.10 -9.78 9.01
C PRO A 432 47.43 -10.00 8.28
N ILE A 433 47.33 -10.26 6.97
CA ILE A 433 48.45 -10.20 6.01
C ILE A 433 48.09 -9.17 4.93
N THR A 434 48.88 -8.11 4.83
CA THR A 434 48.89 -7.17 3.69
C THR A 434 49.97 -7.57 2.69
N ILE A 435 49.66 -7.50 1.40
CA ILE A 435 50.66 -7.42 0.33
C ILE A 435 50.28 -6.24 -0.57
N SER A 436 51.28 -5.48 -0.97
CA SER A 436 51.18 -4.19 -1.67
C SER A 436 50.95 -4.32 -3.18
N SER A 437 50.27 -3.33 -3.76
CA SER A 437 50.29 -3.04 -5.20
C SER A 437 50.80 -1.62 -5.44
N ASN A 438 52.04 -1.49 -5.93
CA ASN A 438 52.39 -0.42 -6.87
C ASN A 438 52.05 -0.97 -8.28
N ASP A 439 51.74 -0.20 -9.32
CA ASP A 439 52.41 0.99 -9.84
C ASP A 439 51.43 1.96 -10.53
N ASN A 440 51.93 3.13 -10.96
CA ASN A 440 51.18 4.15 -11.69
C ASN A 440 51.23 3.91 -13.21
N ASP A 441 50.25 4.44 -13.95
CA ASP A 441 50.47 5.63 -14.79
C ASP A 441 49.18 6.10 -15.50
N ASP A 442 48.99 7.43 -15.50
CA ASP A 442 48.83 8.32 -16.66
C ASP A 442 48.43 7.74 -18.05
N THR A 443 47.70 8.47 -18.91
CA THR A 443 47.45 9.94 -18.94
C THR A 443 46.12 10.33 -19.60
N SER A 444 45.72 11.59 -19.37
CA SER A 444 44.63 12.34 -20.01
C SER A 444 44.68 12.48 -21.54
N TYR A 445 43.53 12.80 -22.15
CA TYR A 445 43.45 13.69 -23.32
C TYR A 445 42.25 14.64 -23.23
N VAL A 446 42.39 15.86 -23.80
CA VAL A 446 41.40 16.95 -23.74
C VAL A 446 41.28 17.69 -25.08
N ALA A 447 40.06 17.76 -25.60
CA ALA A 447 39.49 18.79 -26.50
C ALA A 447 38.01 18.39 -26.66
N ASP A 448 36.97 19.16 -26.29
CA ASP A 448 36.70 20.59 -26.48
C ASP A 448 36.47 20.98 -27.95
N ASP A 449 35.19 21.06 -28.34
CA ASP A 449 34.73 22.01 -29.36
C ASP A 449 33.26 22.37 -29.06
N ASN A 450 32.90 23.64 -29.26
CA ASN A 450 31.69 24.24 -28.68
C ASN A 450 31.05 25.25 -29.65
N ARG A 451 29.88 24.92 -30.20
CA ARG A 451 29.05 25.84 -30.99
C ARG A 451 27.55 25.56 -30.83
N PRO A 452 26.70 26.59 -30.69
CA PRO A 452 25.26 26.44 -30.54
C PRO A 452 24.55 26.31 -31.89
N ILE A 453 23.33 25.77 -31.88
CA ILE A 453 22.35 25.93 -32.95
C ILE A 453 21.20 26.78 -32.40
N VAL A 454 20.95 27.91 -33.05
CA VAL A 454 19.76 28.73 -32.86
C VAL A 454 18.76 28.33 -33.94
N VAL A 455 17.48 28.20 -33.55
CA VAL A 455 16.33 28.24 -34.46
C VAL A 455 15.26 29.06 -33.76
N ASP A 456 14.66 30.00 -34.48
CA ASP A 456 13.85 31.08 -33.93
C ASP A 456 12.38 30.69 -33.65
N ASP A 457 11.72 31.44 -32.77
CA ASP A 457 10.26 31.49 -32.67
C ASP A 457 9.68 32.35 -33.83
N ASP A 458 8.54 31.96 -34.41
CA ASP A 458 7.46 32.88 -34.83
C ASP A 458 6.19 32.11 -35.29
N GLU A 459 5.07 32.83 -35.42
CA GLU A 459 3.69 32.31 -35.21
C GLU A 459 2.87 31.86 -36.46
N ASP A 460 1.79 31.11 -36.16
CA ASP A 460 0.37 31.34 -36.56
C ASP A 460 -0.37 30.63 -37.74
N ASP A 461 -1.72 30.71 -37.63
CA ASP A 461 -2.80 30.44 -38.62
C ASP A 461 -3.09 28.94 -38.99
N PRO A 462 -4.25 28.54 -39.60
CA PRO A 462 -5.51 29.26 -39.88
C PRO A 462 -6.85 28.63 -39.43
N PHE A 463 -7.90 29.49 -39.42
CA PHE A 463 -9.37 29.29 -39.62
C PHE A 463 -10.01 27.89 -39.52
N GLN A 464 -11.07 27.64 -38.73
CA GLN A 464 -12.45 28.22 -38.72
C GLN A 464 -13.38 27.75 -39.87
N HIS A 465 -14.69 27.67 -39.59
CA HIS A 465 -15.73 26.94 -40.35
C HIS A 465 -15.94 27.33 -41.82
N VAL A 466 -16.12 26.32 -42.69
CA VAL A 466 -16.96 26.40 -43.91
C VAL A 466 -17.80 25.11 -44.01
N ALA A 467 -19.05 25.21 -44.50
CA ALA A 467 -19.96 24.09 -44.74
C ALA A 467 -20.55 24.17 -46.17
N VAL A 468 -21.13 23.10 -46.73
CA VAL A 468 -22.11 23.23 -47.83
C VAL A 468 -23.11 22.07 -47.98
N LYS A 469 -24.39 22.42 -47.82
CA LYS A 469 -25.64 22.03 -48.53
C LYS A 469 -25.76 20.72 -49.34
N ALA A 470 -26.88 20.03 -49.07
CA ALA A 470 -27.97 19.81 -50.05
C ALA A 470 -29.31 20.08 -49.32
N LYS A 471 -30.21 21.02 -49.64
CA LYS A 471 -30.83 21.55 -50.88
C LYS A 471 -32.15 20.84 -51.26
N ALA A 472 -33.27 21.48 -50.91
CA ALA A 472 -34.60 21.36 -51.52
C ALA A 472 -35.39 22.64 -51.18
N ASP A 473 -36.20 23.15 -52.11
CA ASP A 473 -36.92 24.44 -52.04
C ASP A 473 -38.35 24.28 -52.61
N VAL A 474 -39.26 25.27 -52.38
CA VAL A 474 -40.58 25.47 -53.08
C VAL A 474 -41.71 24.49 -52.64
N ALA A 475 -42.99 24.83 -52.39
CA ALA A 475 -43.78 26.10 -52.41
C ALA A 475 -44.96 26.10 -51.38
N MET A 476 -45.73 27.19 -51.37
CA MET A 476 -46.95 27.47 -50.57
C MET A 476 -48.22 26.79 -51.13
N ASP A 477 -49.29 26.61 -50.33
CA ASP A 477 -50.50 27.50 -50.34
C ASP A 477 -51.50 27.13 -49.20
N THR A 478 -52.80 27.48 -49.30
CA THR A 478 -53.69 27.85 -48.18
C THR A 478 -55.02 27.08 -48.01
N ASP A 479 -55.59 27.24 -46.81
CA ASP A 479 -57.01 27.14 -46.42
C ASP A 479 -57.79 25.82 -46.60
N ALA A 480 -59.07 25.83 -46.15
CA ALA A 480 -59.83 24.65 -45.78
C ALA A 480 -61.34 24.76 -46.07
N ASP A 481 -61.99 23.62 -46.39
CA ASP A 481 -63.39 23.36 -46.02
C ASP A 481 -63.72 21.84 -45.99
N HIS A 482 -64.96 21.49 -45.63
CA HIS A 482 -65.55 20.17 -45.37
C HIS A 482 -66.63 19.79 -46.44
N PRO A 483 -67.38 18.64 -46.39
CA PRO A 483 -67.23 17.32 -45.70
C PRO A 483 -67.55 16.06 -46.59
N VAL A 484 -67.64 14.85 -45.98
CA VAL A 484 -68.28 13.58 -46.49
C VAL A 484 -67.52 12.84 -47.63
N SER A 485 -67.40 11.50 -47.76
CA SER A 485 -67.94 10.28 -47.09
C SER A 485 -66.89 9.14 -46.94
N SER A 486 -67.23 8.08 -46.20
CA SER A 486 -66.42 6.87 -45.89
C SER A 486 -66.33 5.83 -47.04
N PRO A 487 -65.57 4.70 -46.93
CA PRO A 487 -64.70 4.25 -45.82
C PRO A 487 -63.29 3.76 -46.24
N ALA A 488 -62.56 3.17 -45.27
CA ALA A 488 -61.39 2.28 -45.42
C ALA A 488 -60.03 2.87 -45.85
N ASN A 489 -59.25 3.35 -44.86
CA ASN A 489 -58.00 2.66 -44.51
C ASN A 489 -57.62 2.89 -43.04
N GLY A 490 -57.00 1.90 -42.39
CA GLY A 490 -56.69 1.95 -40.96
C GLY A 490 -55.33 2.58 -40.66
N LYS A 491 -55.28 3.86 -40.26
CA LYS A 491 -54.10 4.40 -39.58
C LYS A 491 -54.01 3.80 -38.17
N VAL A 492 -52.82 3.32 -37.81
CA VAL A 492 -52.48 2.84 -36.46
C VAL A 492 -51.62 3.92 -35.82
N ASP A 493 -52.00 4.39 -34.61
CA ASP A 493 -51.26 5.44 -33.91
C ASP A 493 -49.93 4.90 -33.37
N THR A 494 -48.82 5.25 -34.04
CA THR A 494 -47.44 4.82 -33.70
C THR A 494 -46.70 5.73 -32.71
N GLU A 495 -47.31 6.87 -32.34
CA GLU A 495 -46.64 8.01 -31.69
C GLU A 495 -47.43 8.57 -30.49
N CYS A 496 -46.71 9.19 -29.55
CA CYS A 496 -47.31 9.70 -28.33
C CYS A 496 -47.99 11.06 -28.49
N SER A 497 -49.31 11.12 -28.29
CA SER A 497 -50.13 12.35 -28.29
C SER A 497 -49.81 13.42 -27.22
N ILE A 498 -48.67 13.33 -26.53
CA ILE A 498 -48.15 14.31 -25.55
C ILE A 498 -46.81 14.93 -25.99
N CYS A 499 -45.92 14.14 -26.62
CA CYS A 499 -44.56 14.57 -27.01
C CYS A 499 -44.17 14.19 -28.45
N MET A 500 -45.04 13.49 -29.18
CA MET A 500 -44.89 13.02 -30.57
C MET A 500 -43.83 11.92 -30.79
N ASP A 501 -43.08 11.52 -29.75
CA ASP A 501 -42.12 10.40 -29.85
C ASP A 501 -42.81 9.03 -30.05
N SER A 502 -42.21 8.16 -30.89
CA SER A 502 -42.67 6.79 -31.18
C SER A 502 -42.63 5.85 -29.97
N TRP A 503 -43.60 4.95 -29.84
CA TRP A 503 -43.72 4.04 -28.68
C TRP A 503 -42.51 3.12 -28.45
N THR A 504 -42.10 2.94 -27.19
CA THR A 504 -41.13 1.91 -26.79
C THR A 504 -41.82 0.68 -26.18
N SER A 505 -41.13 -0.47 -26.19
CA SER A 505 -41.59 -1.73 -25.57
C SER A 505 -41.53 -1.72 -24.04
N GLY A 506 -40.73 -0.82 -23.45
CA GLY A 506 -40.55 -0.66 -22.01
C GLY A 506 -39.94 0.70 -21.64
N GLY A 507 -39.52 0.86 -20.38
CA GLY A 507 -38.89 2.09 -19.90
C GLY A 507 -39.85 3.28 -19.74
N LYS A 508 -39.31 4.51 -19.83
CA LYS A 508 -40.06 5.75 -19.63
C LYS A 508 -41.16 5.97 -20.67
N HIS A 509 -40.99 5.49 -21.90
CA HIS A 509 -41.94 5.73 -23.00
C HIS A 509 -42.79 4.51 -23.37
N GLY A 510 -42.80 3.49 -22.50
CA GLY A 510 -43.61 2.29 -22.68
C GLY A 510 -45.09 2.61 -22.80
N ILE A 511 -45.78 1.95 -23.73
CA ILE A 511 -47.18 2.26 -24.07
C ILE A 511 -48.15 1.92 -22.92
N VAL A 512 -48.97 2.91 -22.54
CA VAL A 512 -49.99 2.80 -21.49
C VAL A 512 -51.34 3.33 -21.97
N SER A 513 -52.43 2.75 -21.47
CA SER A 513 -53.80 3.22 -21.67
C SER A 513 -54.36 3.80 -20.37
N LEU A 514 -55.21 4.84 -20.49
CA LEU A 514 -56.06 5.29 -19.38
C LEU A 514 -57.39 4.53 -19.34
N LYS A 515 -58.14 4.63 -18.23
CA LYS A 515 -59.55 4.15 -18.11
C LYS A 515 -60.51 4.61 -19.23
N CYS A 516 -60.13 5.58 -20.06
CA CYS A 516 -60.88 6.05 -21.22
C CYS A 516 -60.37 5.49 -22.56
N GLY A 517 -59.53 4.45 -22.56
CA GLY A 517 -59.01 3.76 -23.76
C GLY A 517 -57.77 4.41 -24.38
N HIS A 518 -57.69 5.74 -24.36
CA HIS A 518 -56.64 6.55 -25.01
C HIS A 518 -55.22 6.19 -24.54
N LEU A 519 -54.27 6.24 -25.48
CA LEU A 519 -52.90 5.73 -25.37
C LEU A 519 -51.87 6.84 -25.21
N PHE A 520 -50.88 6.63 -24.34
CA PHE A 520 -49.84 7.59 -23.97
C PHE A 520 -48.53 6.89 -23.59
N GLY A 521 -47.43 7.65 -23.54
CA GLY A 521 -46.15 7.19 -23.01
C GLY A 521 -46.18 7.20 -21.49
N ARG A 522 -45.68 6.13 -20.86
CA ARG A 522 -45.79 5.91 -19.39
C ARG A 522 -45.37 7.12 -18.55
N GLY A 523 -44.21 7.70 -18.85
CA GLY A 523 -43.69 8.90 -18.20
C GLY A 523 -44.50 10.13 -18.55
N CYS A 524 -44.79 10.35 -19.84
CA CYS A 524 -45.54 11.51 -20.33
C CYS A 524 -46.90 11.68 -19.64
N ILE A 525 -47.68 10.61 -19.49
CA ILE A 525 -48.98 10.69 -18.81
C ILE A 525 -48.87 10.71 -17.28
N ALA A 526 -47.83 10.08 -16.69
CA ALA A 526 -47.56 10.19 -15.26
C ALA A 526 -47.20 11.64 -14.87
N ASP A 527 -46.32 12.29 -15.63
CA ASP A 527 -45.96 13.70 -15.49
C ASP A 527 -47.16 14.61 -15.71
N TRP A 528 -47.94 14.39 -16.78
CA TRP A 528 -49.15 15.16 -17.07
C TRP A 528 -50.16 15.13 -15.91
N ILE A 529 -50.45 13.94 -15.37
CA ILE A 529 -51.35 13.77 -14.23
C ILE A 529 -50.76 14.39 -12.97
N THR A 530 -49.45 14.23 -12.72
CA THR A 530 -48.77 14.78 -11.54
C THR A 530 -48.78 16.31 -11.54
N ARG A 531 -48.46 16.94 -12.69
CA ARG A 531 -48.53 18.40 -12.88
C ARG A 531 -49.97 18.94 -12.77
N SER A 532 -50.97 18.15 -13.17
CA SER A 532 -52.39 18.54 -13.14
C SER A 532 -53.09 18.34 -11.78
N GLY A 533 -52.48 17.59 -10.86
CA GLY A 533 -52.97 17.39 -9.49
C GLY A 533 -54.42 16.89 -9.37
N LYS A 534 -55.17 17.42 -8.40
CA LYS A 534 -56.55 16.98 -8.07
C LYS A 534 -57.60 17.22 -9.18
N LYS A 535 -57.25 17.89 -10.28
CA LYS A 535 -58.15 18.13 -11.43
C LYS A 535 -57.67 17.45 -12.72
N ALA A 536 -56.72 16.51 -12.62
CA ALA A 536 -56.15 15.79 -13.76
C ALA A 536 -57.20 15.12 -14.67
N ARG A 537 -56.97 15.25 -15.99
CA ARG A 537 -57.84 14.78 -17.07
C ARG A 537 -56.99 14.18 -18.19
N CYS A 538 -57.54 13.20 -18.89
CA CYS A 538 -56.99 12.68 -20.14
C CYS A 538 -56.78 13.82 -21.16
N PRO A 539 -55.58 13.98 -21.76
CA PRO A 539 -55.31 15.01 -22.78
C PRO A 539 -56.34 15.02 -23.91
N THR A 540 -56.64 13.85 -24.48
CA THR A 540 -57.47 13.70 -25.68
C THR A 540 -58.96 13.94 -25.41
N CYS A 541 -59.56 13.18 -24.47
CA CYS A 541 -61.02 13.19 -24.26
C CYS A 541 -61.48 13.97 -23.03
N LYS A 542 -60.58 14.65 -22.31
CA LYS A 542 -60.86 15.54 -21.16
C LYS A 542 -61.64 14.89 -19.98
N ARG A 543 -61.84 13.56 -20.00
CA ARG A 543 -62.40 12.76 -18.90
C ARG A 543 -61.40 12.72 -17.73
N ALA A 544 -61.88 12.73 -16.49
CA ALA A 544 -61.03 12.70 -15.29
C ALA A 544 -60.10 11.48 -15.28
N ALA A 545 -58.85 11.66 -14.83
CA ALA A 545 -57.82 10.63 -14.82
C ALA A 545 -56.88 10.81 -13.62
N THR A 546 -56.48 9.69 -13.03
CA THR A 546 -55.57 9.61 -11.87
C THR A 546 -54.42 8.65 -12.15
N THR A 547 -53.36 8.68 -11.34
CA THR A 547 -52.21 7.77 -11.50
C THR A 547 -52.59 6.29 -11.37
N LYS A 548 -53.69 5.97 -10.66
CA LYS A 548 -54.27 4.62 -10.55
C LYS A 548 -55.01 4.16 -11.82
N ASP A 549 -55.19 5.04 -12.81
CA ASP A 549 -55.92 4.74 -14.04
C ASP A 549 -55.00 4.39 -15.21
N ILE A 550 -53.68 4.51 -15.02
CA ILE A 550 -52.63 4.17 -15.98
C ILE A 550 -52.45 2.64 -16.02
N ARG A 551 -52.65 2.03 -17.18
CA ARG A 551 -52.54 0.58 -17.41
C ARG A 551 -51.50 0.29 -18.49
N PRO A 552 -50.42 -0.46 -18.23
CA PRO A 552 -49.50 -0.88 -19.29
C PRO A 552 -50.20 -1.82 -20.27
N LEU A 553 -49.91 -1.66 -21.56
CA LEU A 553 -50.35 -2.58 -22.60
C LEU A 553 -49.16 -3.41 -23.10
N PHE A 554 -49.35 -4.72 -23.18
CA PHE A 554 -48.38 -5.65 -23.75
C PHE A 554 -48.97 -6.24 -25.04
N ALA A 555 -48.68 -5.61 -26.17
CA ALA A 555 -49.14 -6.05 -27.48
C ALA A 555 -48.05 -6.88 -28.18
N LYS A 556 -48.43 -7.97 -28.87
CA LYS A 556 -47.47 -8.84 -29.58
C LYS A 556 -46.87 -8.20 -30.83
N ASN A 557 -47.60 -7.29 -31.48
CA ASN A 557 -47.24 -6.69 -32.77
C ASN A 557 -47.22 -5.15 -32.65
N ILE A 558 -46.20 -4.57 -32.02
CA ILE A 558 -45.85 -3.15 -32.15
C ILE A 558 -44.37 -3.09 -32.54
N VAL A 559 -44.06 -2.36 -33.61
CA VAL A 559 -42.67 -2.11 -34.04
C VAL A 559 -42.07 -1.00 -33.18
N ALA A 560 -41.71 -1.35 -31.95
CA ALA A 560 -40.91 -0.49 -31.10
C ALA A 560 -39.43 -0.64 -31.48
N ILE A 561 -38.75 0.48 -31.74
CA ILE A 561 -37.29 0.48 -31.99
C ILE A 561 -36.58 0.28 -30.65
N ASP A 562 -35.70 -0.71 -30.57
CA ASP A 562 -34.91 -0.97 -29.37
C ASP A 562 -33.73 -0.01 -29.27
N SER A 563 -33.95 1.14 -28.62
CA SER A 563 -32.87 2.08 -28.28
C SER A 563 -32.07 1.65 -27.05
N THR A 564 -32.52 0.63 -26.31
CA THR A 564 -32.06 0.35 -24.93
C THR A 564 -30.55 0.12 -24.88
N GLU A 565 -30.00 -0.61 -25.86
CA GLU A 565 -28.56 -0.87 -25.93
C GLU A 565 -27.76 0.32 -26.45
N ARG A 566 -28.34 1.15 -27.33
CA ARG A 566 -27.73 2.41 -27.78
C ARG A 566 -27.58 3.38 -26.61
N ASP A 567 -28.63 3.52 -25.80
CA ASP A 567 -28.66 4.44 -24.67
C ASP A 567 -27.66 3.99 -23.58
N ARG A 568 -27.60 2.67 -23.30
CA ARG A 568 -26.56 2.06 -22.43
C ARG A 568 -25.14 2.34 -22.93
N LEU A 569 -24.88 2.14 -24.23
CA LEU A 569 -23.56 2.35 -24.82
C LEU A 569 -23.13 3.83 -24.79
N VAL A 570 -24.08 4.76 -24.90
CA VAL A 570 -23.80 6.21 -24.71
C VAL A 570 -23.43 6.51 -23.26
N THR A 571 -24.20 6.01 -22.28
CA THR A 571 -23.86 6.20 -20.85
C THR A 571 -22.49 5.59 -20.52
N ALA A 572 -22.24 4.33 -20.90
CA ALA A 572 -20.97 3.66 -20.64
C ALA A 572 -19.76 4.36 -21.29
N ARG A 573 -19.94 4.94 -22.49
CA ARG A 573 -18.91 5.76 -23.15
C ARG A 573 -18.62 7.04 -22.36
N ASP A 574 -19.65 7.71 -21.86
CA ASP A 574 -19.52 9.00 -21.19
C ASP A 574 -18.97 8.83 -19.76
N ASP A 575 -19.33 7.76 -19.07
CA ASP A 575 -18.71 7.32 -17.81
C ASP A 575 -17.22 6.98 -18.01
N ALA A 576 -16.88 6.14 -19.00
CA ALA A 576 -15.50 5.78 -19.30
C ALA A 576 -14.64 7.00 -19.74
N LYS A 577 -15.26 8.00 -20.37
CA LYS A 577 -14.58 9.26 -20.69
C LYS A 577 -14.29 10.08 -19.44
N LEU A 578 -15.23 10.18 -18.50
CA LEU A 578 -15.02 10.85 -17.22
C LEU A 578 -13.89 10.17 -16.41
N GLU A 579 -13.86 8.84 -16.41
CA GLU A 579 -12.80 8.04 -15.76
C GLU A 579 -11.43 8.28 -16.41
N ALA A 580 -11.35 8.32 -17.75
CA ALA A 580 -10.13 8.67 -18.46
C ALA A 580 -9.66 10.12 -18.22
N ASP A 581 -10.59 11.09 -18.14
CA ASP A 581 -10.29 12.49 -17.85
C ASP A 581 -9.88 12.72 -16.38
N LEU A 582 -10.21 11.80 -15.47
CA LEU A 582 -9.68 11.76 -14.09
C LEU A 582 -8.28 11.11 -14.06
N ALA A 583 -8.09 9.97 -14.72
CA ALA A 583 -6.80 9.29 -14.81
C ALA A 583 -5.70 10.18 -15.40
N ARG A 584 -6.01 10.93 -16.47
CA ARG A 584 -5.09 11.92 -17.08
C ARG A 584 -4.65 13.02 -16.10
N LYS A 585 -5.52 13.45 -15.19
CA LYS A 585 -5.20 14.47 -14.19
C LYS A 585 -4.29 13.93 -13.09
N GLU A 586 -4.45 12.67 -12.68
CA GLU A 586 -3.54 12.09 -11.69
C GLU A 586 -2.19 11.71 -12.29
N ILE A 587 -2.12 11.30 -13.56
CA ILE A 587 -0.84 11.16 -14.29
C ILE A 587 -0.08 12.49 -14.28
N ALA A 588 -0.72 13.61 -14.63
CA ALA A 588 -0.09 14.94 -14.58
C ALA A 588 0.31 15.39 -13.15
N ASN A 589 -0.43 14.96 -12.11
CA ASN A 589 0.00 15.16 -10.71
C ASN A 589 1.24 14.32 -10.36
N LEU A 590 1.29 13.06 -10.80
CA LEU A 590 2.41 12.13 -10.57
C LEU A 590 3.68 12.58 -11.30
N GLU A 591 3.58 12.99 -12.56
CA GLU A 591 4.67 13.61 -13.34
C GLU A 591 5.24 14.83 -12.60
N LYS A 592 4.39 15.69 -12.03
CA LYS A 592 4.82 16.85 -11.24
C LYS A 592 5.48 16.46 -9.91
N ARG A 593 4.99 15.41 -9.23
CA ARG A 593 5.65 14.85 -8.03
C ARG A 593 7.03 14.27 -8.39
N HIS A 594 7.13 13.53 -9.49
CA HIS A 594 8.38 12.96 -9.99
C HIS A 594 9.40 14.06 -10.35
N ALA A 595 8.99 15.10 -11.08
CA ALA A 595 9.87 16.23 -11.40
C ALA A 595 10.42 16.94 -10.13
N ASN A 596 9.58 17.16 -9.12
CA ASN A 596 10.01 17.70 -7.82
C ASN A 596 10.98 16.74 -7.09
N MET A 597 10.74 15.44 -7.16
CA MET A 597 11.59 14.41 -6.53
C MET A 597 12.96 14.29 -7.22
N VAL A 598 13.02 14.35 -8.55
CA VAL A 598 14.26 14.39 -9.34
C VAL A 598 15.07 15.65 -8.99
N LEU A 599 14.42 16.82 -8.90
CA LEU A 599 15.09 18.05 -8.49
C LEU A 599 15.68 17.96 -7.06
N LEU A 600 14.96 17.35 -6.12
CA LEU A 600 15.43 17.13 -4.74
C LEU A 600 16.58 16.11 -4.69
N ASN A 601 16.51 15.03 -5.49
CA ASN A 601 17.57 14.03 -5.56
C ASN A 601 18.86 14.63 -6.15
N ALA A 602 18.75 15.47 -7.18
CA ALA A 602 19.89 16.24 -7.70
C ALA A 602 20.50 17.22 -6.68
N GLN A 603 19.70 17.78 -5.76
CA GLN A 603 20.21 18.58 -4.63
C GLN A 603 20.95 17.72 -3.59
N LEU A 604 20.40 16.55 -3.24
CA LEU A 604 21.03 15.57 -2.35
C LEU A 604 22.36 15.05 -2.92
N GLN A 605 22.43 14.75 -4.22
CA GLN A 605 23.68 14.35 -4.89
C GLN A 605 24.75 15.45 -4.82
N ARG A 606 24.38 16.72 -5.01
CA ARG A 606 25.30 17.87 -4.82
C ARG A 606 25.78 17.98 -3.37
N GLN A 607 24.91 17.75 -2.38
CA GLN A 607 25.30 17.73 -0.97
C GLN A 607 26.24 16.57 -0.65
N ASN A 608 25.98 15.36 -1.17
CA ASN A 608 26.86 14.21 -0.99
C ASN A 608 28.24 14.42 -1.61
N ALA A 609 28.32 15.01 -2.81
CA ALA A 609 29.60 15.38 -3.43
C ALA A 609 30.38 16.41 -2.58
N GLN A 610 29.70 17.43 -2.03
CA GLN A 610 30.31 18.39 -1.11
C GLN A 610 30.75 17.75 0.21
N LEU A 611 30.03 16.76 0.72
CA LEU A 611 30.41 16.00 1.92
C LEU A 611 31.60 15.08 1.65
N GLN A 612 31.67 14.41 0.50
CA GLN A 612 32.83 13.62 0.09
C GLN A 612 34.07 14.49 -0.12
N GLN A 613 33.93 15.69 -0.72
CA GLN A 613 35.02 16.65 -0.83
C GLN A 613 35.54 17.10 0.54
N LYS A 614 34.64 17.34 1.50
CA LYS A 614 35.02 17.64 2.90
C LYS A 614 35.65 16.45 3.61
N LEU A 615 35.18 15.23 3.37
CA LEU A 615 35.74 14.00 3.94
C LEU A 615 37.19 13.78 3.45
N ASN A 616 37.45 14.02 2.16
CA ASN A 616 38.79 13.95 1.61
C ASN A 616 39.71 15.04 2.19
N LEU A 617 39.21 16.28 2.36
CA LEU A 617 39.96 17.35 3.03
C LEU A 617 40.28 17.06 4.50
N VAL A 618 39.40 16.31 5.21
CA VAL A 618 39.67 15.82 6.57
C VAL A 618 40.71 14.69 6.56
N ASN A 619 40.60 13.73 5.64
CA ASN A 619 41.55 12.62 5.52
C ASN A 619 42.96 13.09 5.11
N MET A 620 43.08 14.16 4.33
CA MET A 620 44.36 14.81 4.01
C MET A 620 44.92 15.67 5.17
N GLY A 621 44.20 15.79 6.29
CA GLY A 621 44.57 16.64 7.43
C GLY A 621 45.05 15.88 8.68
N ILE A 622 45.34 14.57 8.59
CA ILE A 622 45.71 13.74 9.75
C ILE A 622 47.06 13.04 9.52
N GLU A 623 48.14 13.82 9.62
CA GLU A 623 49.43 13.33 10.16
C GLU A 623 49.97 14.35 11.18
N SER A 624 50.37 13.85 12.35
CA SER A 624 51.13 14.51 13.43
C SER A 624 50.90 16.01 13.73
N VAL A 625 50.17 16.31 14.81
CA VAL A 625 50.48 17.43 15.73
C VAL A 625 50.36 16.91 17.16
N GLU A 626 51.26 17.33 18.04
CA GLU A 626 51.33 16.91 19.44
C GLU A 626 50.41 17.73 20.38
N ASP A 627 50.46 17.42 21.67
CA ASP A 627 49.67 18.00 22.76
C ASP A 627 49.87 19.52 22.92
N GLU A 628 48.80 20.32 22.75
CA GLU A 628 48.76 21.69 23.29
C GLU A 628 47.35 22.05 23.82
N SER A 629 47.32 22.58 25.04
CA SER A 629 46.11 22.69 25.85
C SER A 629 45.47 24.08 25.81
N THR A 630 44.47 24.26 24.93
CA THR A 630 43.48 25.36 25.08
C THR A 630 42.05 24.87 24.84
N PRO A 631 41.07 25.25 25.68
CA PRO A 631 39.68 24.89 25.46
C PRO A 631 39.09 25.73 24.33
N ARG A 632 38.75 25.10 23.21
CA ARG A 632 37.78 25.69 22.27
C ARG A 632 36.42 25.82 22.98
N PRO A 633 35.64 26.89 22.74
CA PRO A 633 34.27 26.96 23.23
C PRO A 633 33.46 25.79 22.67
N GLU A 634 32.71 25.09 23.51
CA GLU A 634 31.68 24.17 23.05
C GLU A 634 30.58 24.99 22.36
N GLU A 635 30.40 24.81 21.04
CA GLU A 635 29.24 25.35 20.34
C GLU A 635 28.00 24.60 20.84
N SER A 636 27.26 25.22 21.76
CA SER A 636 26.11 24.60 22.41
C SER A 636 24.96 24.42 21.42
N ARG A 637 24.85 23.20 20.87
CA ARG A 637 23.77 22.81 19.94
C ARG A 637 22.44 22.80 20.67
N GLU A 638 21.55 23.73 20.31
CA GLU A 638 20.33 23.99 21.08
C GLU A 638 19.23 24.67 20.25
N TYR A 639 17.99 24.57 20.72
CA TYR A 639 16.93 25.44 20.21
C TYR A 639 17.26 26.88 20.63
N GLN A 640 17.34 27.80 19.67
CA GLN A 640 17.47 29.22 19.92
C GLN A 640 16.23 29.95 19.40
N TYR A 641 15.81 31.02 20.08
CA TYR A 641 14.70 31.85 19.64
C TYR A 641 15.04 32.52 18.29
N SER A 642 14.17 32.31 17.29
CA SER A 642 14.39 32.66 15.88
C SER A 642 13.59 33.92 15.48
N ALA A 643 12.29 33.96 15.81
CA ALA A 643 11.42 35.10 15.49
C ALA A 643 10.08 35.06 16.26
N ASN A 644 9.38 36.20 16.24
CA ASN A 644 7.94 36.28 16.51
C ASN A 644 7.21 36.85 15.28
N THR A 645 6.02 36.31 14.99
CA THR A 645 5.15 36.81 13.91
C THR A 645 3.78 37.18 14.47
N PRO A 646 3.30 38.44 14.30
CA PRO A 646 2.00 38.87 14.82
C PRO A 646 0.83 38.34 13.97
N LEU A 647 -0.25 37.90 14.62
CA LEU A 647 -1.46 37.38 13.95
C LEU A 647 -2.56 38.42 13.70
N THR A 648 -2.36 39.63 14.24
CA THR A 648 -3.23 40.83 14.27
C THR A 648 -4.56 40.71 15.03
N ALA A 649 -4.96 41.83 15.67
CA ALA A 649 -6.18 42.04 16.48
C ALA A 649 -6.43 41.06 17.65
N ALA A 650 -6.29 41.57 18.88
CA ALA A 650 -6.45 40.82 20.14
C ALA A 650 -7.85 40.21 20.41
N SER A 651 -8.84 40.48 19.55
CA SER A 651 -10.21 39.98 19.66
C SER A 651 -10.49 38.70 18.84
N GLN A 652 -9.58 38.30 17.94
CA GLN A 652 -9.83 37.16 17.05
C GLN A 652 -9.52 35.83 17.77
N SER A 653 -10.44 34.87 17.70
CA SER A 653 -10.21 33.57 18.37
C SER A 653 -9.15 32.76 17.63
N VAL A 654 -8.09 32.41 18.32
CA VAL A 654 -6.94 31.63 17.85
C VAL A 654 -6.78 30.44 18.80
N ARG A 655 -6.65 29.21 18.28
CA ARG A 655 -6.74 27.97 19.10
C ARG A 655 -5.77 26.85 18.75
N VAL A 656 -5.69 26.48 17.48
CA VAL A 656 -4.94 25.31 16.98
C VAL A 656 -4.04 25.63 15.79
N LEU A 657 -3.00 24.81 15.65
CA LEU A 657 -2.03 24.77 14.55
C LEU A 657 -2.10 23.45 13.76
N ALA A 658 -1.69 23.48 12.49
CA ALA A 658 -1.26 22.31 11.73
C ALA A 658 -0.10 22.69 10.78
N TYR A 659 0.71 21.72 10.35
CA TYR A 659 1.84 21.94 9.43
C TYR A 659 1.79 20.94 8.27
N HIS A 660 1.80 21.45 7.03
CA HIS A 660 1.81 20.66 5.79
C HIS A 660 3.25 20.57 5.27
N PRO A 661 3.96 19.44 5.45
CA PRO A 661 5.39 19.35 5.13
C PRO A 661 5.68 19.48 3.63
N GLN A 662 4.79 18.97 2.76
CA GLN A 662 4.98 18.96 1.30
C GLN A 662 4.94 20.36 0.67
N GLU A 663 4.20 21.30 1.26
CA GLU A 663 4.03 22.69 0.78
C GLU A 663 4.71 23.71 1.72
N ASN A 664 5.48 23.22 2.69
CA ASN A 664 6.12 24.00 3.77
C ASN A 664 5.19 25.04 4.42
N LEU A 665 3.94 24.63 4.71
CA LEU A 665 2.83 25.52 5.04
C LEU A 665 2.38 25.35 6.50
N LEU A 666 2.47 26.42 7.28
CA LEU A 666 1.88 26.51 8.61
C LEU A 666 0.41 26.98 8.48
N LEU A 667 -0.49 26.30 9.16
CA LEU A 667 -1.92 26.58 9.18
C LEU A 667 -2.32 27.00 10.60
N VAL A 668 -2.88 28.20 10.73
CA VAL A 668 -3.24 28.80 12.02
C VAL A 668 -4.72 29.09 12.05
N SER A 669 -5.46 28.50 12.98
CA SER A 669 -6.86 28.88 13.20
C SER A 669 -6.98 30.34 13.64
N ARG A 670 -7.86 31.12 12.99
CA ARG A 670 -8.12 32.52 13.32
C ARG A 670 -9.59 32.88 13.08
N GLY A 671 -10.15 33.77 13.89
CA GLY A 671 -11.41 34.44 13.59
C GLY A 671 -11.22 35.57 12.57
N SER A 672 -12.30 36.04 11.95
CA SER A 672 -12.33 37.25 11.13
C SER A 672 -13.14 38.35 11.83
N GLN A 673 -13.04 39.59 11.32
CA GLN A 673 -13.83 40.72 11.83
C GLN A 673 -15.35 40.57 11.62
N ALA A 674 -15.78 39.58 10.84
CA ALA A 674 -17.18 39.30 10.53
C ALA A 674 -17.76 38.13 11.34
N ASN A 675 -17.16 37.79 12.49
CA ASN A 675 -17.47 36.62 13.34
C ASN A 675 -17.37 35.23 12.65
N ASN A 676 -16.91 35.17 11.40
CA ASN A 676 -16.57 33.90 10.74
C ASN A 676 -15.18 33.42 11.18
N HIS A 677 -14.94 32.13 11.06
CA HIS A 677 -13.74 31.45 11.56
C HIS A 677 -13.06 30.65 10.45
N GLY A 678 -11.75 30.50 10.50
CA GLY A 678 -11.00 30.02 9.35
C GLY A 678 -9.55 29.67 9.63
N LEU A 679 -8.81 29.40 8.56
CA LEU A 679 -7.38 29.08 8.60
C LEU A 679 -6.58 30.16 7.90
N LEU A 680 -5.61 30.73 8.60
CA LEU A 680 -4.54 31.54 8.04
C LEU A 680 -3.40 30.61 7.61
N LYS A 681 -3.18 30.51 6.30
CA LYS A 681 -2.06 29.83 5.65
C LYS A 681 -0.85 30.75 5.71
N ILE A 682 0.30 30.26 6.17
CA ILE A 682 1.56 31.00 6.24
C ILE A 682 2.66 30.10 5.68
N LYS A 683 3.34 30.54 4.61
CA LYS A 683 4.44 29.77 4.02
C LYS A 683 5.71 30.00 4.85
N MET A 684 6.36 28.93 5.32
CA MET A 684 7.43 29.02 6.32
C MET A 684 8.71 29.72 5.83
N ASP A 685 8.99 29.67 4.52
CA ASP A 685 10.10 30.41 3.89
C ASP A 685 9.73 31.87 3.58
N GLU A 686 8.44 32.16 3.34
CA GLU A 686 7.92 33.49 3.00
C GLU A 686 6.98 33.98 4.13
N ARG A 687 7.48 34.07 5.38
CA ARG A 687 6.65 34.28 6.60
C ARG A 687 5.73 35.52 6.57
N ASN A 688 5.96 36.47 5.68
CA ASN A 688 5.12 37.67 5.48
C ASN A 688 3.91 37.40 4.54
N ARG A 689 3.97 36.34 3.73
CA ARG A 689 2.96 35.99 2.73
C ARG A 689 1.96 35.02 3.37
N SER A 690 0.75 35.52 3.61
CA SER A 690 -0.32 34.76 4.23
C SER A 690 -1.66 34.94 3.53
N GLU A 691 -2.50 33.90 3.63
CA GLU A 691 -3.79 33.80 2.95
C GLU A 691 -4.82 33.23 3.94
N TYR A 692 -6.03 33.80 4.00
CA TYR A 692 -7.04 33.41 4.98
C TYR A 692 -8.26 32.74 4.31
N ILE A 693 -8.42 31.43 4.52
CA ILE A 693 -9.64 30.71 4.11
C ILE A 693 -10.70 30.91 5.19
N THR A 694 -11.86 31.47 4.83
CA THR A 694 -13.03 31.49 5.71
C THR A 694 -13.76 30.15 5.63
N LEU A 695 -14.02 29.50 6.77
CA LEU A 695 -14.62 28.17 6.84
C LEU A 695 -15.90 28.17 7.69
N HIS A 696 -15.76 28.29 9.00
CA HIS A 696 -16.78 27.99 9.99
C HIS A 696 -17.53 29.22 10.51
N GLU A 697 -18.73 28.99 11.02
CA GLU A 697 -19.57 30.01 11.69
C GLU A 697 -19.18 30.19 13.17
N SER A 698 -18.30 29.34 13.70
CA SER A 698 -17.82 29.39 15.08
C SER A 698 -16.40 28.81 15.23
N VAL A 699 -15.84 28.94 16.43
CA VAL A 699 -14.43 28.65 16.76
C VAL A 699 -14.03 27.24 16.33
N ILE A 700 -12.98 27.15 15.50
CA ILE A 700 -12.30 25.90 15.16
C ILE A 700 -11.59 25.39 16.43
N ARG A 701 -11.88 24.15 16.80
CA ARG A 701 -11.35 23.48 18.00
C ARG A 701 -10.24 22.49 17.69
N ASP A 702 -10.20 21.98 16.46
CA ASP A 702 -9.20 21.04 15.99
C ASP A 702 -9.07 21.09 14.46
N CYS A 703 -7.91 20.69 13.94
CA CYS A 703 -7.68 20.53 12.52
C CYS A 703 -6.57 19.51 12.25
N GLN A 704 -6.82 18.58 11.32
CA GLN A 704 -5.84 17.57 10.91
C GLN A 704 -5.78 17.49 9.38
N ILE A 705 -4.56 17.48 8.84
CA ILE A 705 -4.31 17.20 7.43
C ILE A 705 -4.60 15.71 7.15
N SER A 706 -5.19 15.41 5.99
CA SER A 706 -5.44 14.04 5.56
C SER A 706 -4.11 13.33 5.28
N PRO A 707 -3.86 12.13 5.85
CA PRO A 707 -2.70 11.32 5.45
C PRO A 707 -2.88 10.67 4.07
N HIS A 708 -4.11 10.67 3.53
CA HIS A 708 -4.53 9.91 2.36
C HIS A 708 -4.80 10.77 1.12
N ILE A 709 -5.34 11.98 1.33
CA ILE A 709 -5.73 12.89 0.24
C ILE A 709 -4.86 14.15 0.32
N PRO A 710 -3.85 14.32 -0.56
CA PRO A 710 -2.98 15.48 -0.57
C PRO A 710 -3.75 16.81 -0.62
N ASP A 711 -3.20 17.82 0.04
CA ASP A 711 -3.79 19.16 0.21
C ASP A 711 -5.18 19.19 0.90
N VAL A 712 -5.72 18.10 1.45
CA VAL A 712 -7.00 18.15 2.17
C VAL A 712 -6.78 18.27 3.68
N ILE A 713 -7.47 19.24 4.29
CA ILE A 713 -7.54 19.39 5.76
C ILE A 713 -8.97 19.17 6.28
N ALA A 714 -9.09 18.39 7.34
CA ALA A 714 -10.28 18.34 8.18
C ALA A 714 -10.21 19.45 9.23
N THR A 715 -11.32 20.15 9.43
CA THR A 715 -11.49 21.20 10.45
C THR A 715 -12.75 20.91 11.26
N ALA A 716 -12.66 20.93 12.58
CA ALA A 716 -13.75 20.65 13.51
C ALA A 716 -14.07 21.88 14.36
N SER A 717 -15.35 22.24 14.45
CA SER A 717 -15.78 23.51 15.02
C SER A 717 -16.91 23.40 16.04
N MET A 718 -16.99 24.44 16.88
CA MET A 718 -18.14 24.71 17.73
C MET A 718 -19.46 24.96 16.94
N ASP A 719 -19.40 25.20 15.61
CA ASP A 719 -20.58 25.35 14.73
C ASP A 719 -21.31 24.02 14.43
N LYS A 720 -20.88 22.94 15.10
CA LYS A 720 -21.37 21.56 14.94
C LYS A 720 -21.06 20.93 13.58
N SER A 721 -20.07 21.43 12.83
CA SER A 721 -19.61 20.79 11.60
C SER A 721 -18.15 20.33 11.63
N ILE A 722 -17.88 19.25 10.87
CA ILE A 722 -16.57 18.99 10.28
C ILE A 722 -16.60 19.54 8.85
N ARG A 723 -15.55 20.22 8.41
CA ARG A 723 -15.35 20.61 7.00
C ARG A 723 -14.04 20.03 6.47
N LEU A 724 -14.13 19.33 5.34
CA LEU A 724 -12.98 18.95 4.52
C LEU A 724 -12.73 20.08 3.53
N THR A 725 -11.52 20.65 3.52
CA THR A 725 -11.15 21.79 2.68
C THR A 725 -9.91 21.47 1.86
N SER A 726 -9.91 21.81 0.58
CA SER A 726 -8.73 21.76 -0.28
C SER A 726 -7.85 22.99 -0.04
N LEU A 727 -6.64 22.81 0.48
CA LEU A 727 -5.63 23.86 0.68
C LEU A 727 -5.10 24.43 -0.65
N ARG A 728 -5.23 23.68 -1.76
CA ARG A 728 -4.83 24.10 -3.11
C ARG A 728 -5.86 25.04 -3.76
N THR A 729 -7.15 24.80 -3.55
CA THR A 729 -8.23 25.57 -4.19
C THR A 729 -9.03 26.45 -3.22
N ASN A 730 -8.72 26.37 -1.92
CA ASN A 730 -9.43 26.99 -0.80
C ASN A 730 -10.91 26.59 -0.65
N ASN A 731 -11.41 25.62 -1.43
CA ASN A 731 -12.82 25.23 -1.45
C ASN A 731 -13.16 24.17 -0.40
N GLU A 732 -14.38 24.28 0.17
CA GLU A 732 -15.02 23.23 0.97
C GLU A 732 -15.37 22.05 0.04
N VAL A 733 -14.76 20.89 0.29
CA VAL A 733 -15.00 19.64 -0.44
C VAL A 733 -16.28 18.98 0.07
N HIS A 734 -16.36 18.77 1.38
CA HIS A 734 -17.51 18.16 2.07
C HIS A 734 -17.72 18.77 3.47
N ARG A 735 -18.97 18.76 3.93
CA ARG A 735 -19.37 19.21 5.28
C ARG A 735 -20.23 18.15 5.97
N PHE A 736 -19.81 17.73 7.15
CA PHE A 736 -20.51 16.75 7.99
C PHE A 736 -21.13 17.49 9.17
N LYS A 737 -22.45 17.40 9.36
CA LYS A 737 -23.16 18.02 10.50
C LYS A 737 -23.33 17.02 11.65
N CYS A 738 -23.05 17.48 12.86
CA CYS A 738 -23.18 16.73 14.11
C CYS A 738 -24.26 17.35 15.01
N ASP A 739 -24.78 16.58 15.96
CA ASP A 739 -25.83 17.04 16.88
C ASP A 739 -25.32 18.01 17.97
N ALA A 740 -24.02 17.96 18.27
CA ALA A 740 -23.35 18.78 19.28
C ALA A 740 -22.06 19.45 18.73
N PRO A 741 -21.56 20.52 19.40
CA PRO A 741 -20.27 21.14 19.07
C PRO A 741 -19.11 20.14 19.06
N LEU A 742 -18.18 20.29 18.10
CA LEU A 742 -17.01 19.41 18.01
C LEU A 742 -15.82 19.99 18.77
N TRP A 743 -15.04 19.10 19.38
CA TRP A 743 -13.83 19.43 20.13
C TRP A 743 -12.56 18.79 19.54
N SER A 744 -12.68 17.72 18.76
CA SER A 744 -11.56 17.07 18.06
C SER A 744 -11.97 16.36 16.78
N CYS A 745 -11.01 16.11 15.88
CA CYS A 745 -11.19 15.26 14.70
C CYS A 745 -9.91 14.51 14.32
N ALA A 746 -10.05 13.32 13.76
CA ALA A 746 -8.92 12.54 13.24
C ALA A 746 -9.30 11.65 12.05
N PHE A 747 -8.39 11.49 11.09
CA PHE A 747 -8.44 10.43 10.09
C PHE A 747 -7.91 9.10 10.66
N LEU A 748 -8.35 7.96 10.11
CA LEU A 748 -7.80 6.64 10.43
C LEU A 748 -6.72 6.23 9.40
N PRO A 749 -5.44 6.01 9.81
CA PRO A 749 -4.38 5.66 8.86
C PRO A 749 -4.55 4.32 8.13
N ALA A 750 -5.36 3.38 8.63
CA ALA A 750 -5.68 2.14 7.90
C ALA A 750 -6.98 2.21 7.08
N SER A 751 -7.61 3.39 6.94
CA SER A 751 -8.76 3.55 6.06
C SER A 751 -8.83 4.95 5.44
N GLU A 752 -8.65 5.01 4.13
CA GLU A 752 -8.70 6.23 3.31
C GLU A 752 -10.01 7.03 3.45
N HIS A 753 -11.06 6.41 3.96
CA HIS A 753 -12.41 6.96 3.92
C HIS A 753 -13.01 7.28 5.29
N LEU A 754 -12.37 6.90 6.41
CA LEU A 754 -12.96 7.08 7.75
C LEU A 754 -12.44 8.33 8.46
N LEU A 755 -13.37 9.19 8.85
CA LEU A 755 -13.16 10.46 9.53
C LEU A 755 -13.88 10.47 10.88
N CYS A 756 -13.11 10.50 11.97
CA CYS A 756 -13.58 10.49 13.34
C CYS A 756 -13.73 11.92 13.90
N ALA A 757 -14.72 12.13 14.77
CA ALA A 757 -15.00 13.41 15.43
C ALA A 757 -15.37 13.19 16.91
N GLY A 758 -14.72 13.96 17.79
CA GLY A 758 -15.00 14.00 19.21
C GLY A 758 -15.92 15.18 19.53
N LEU A 759 -17.12 14.89 20.06
CA LEU A 759 -18.12 15.89 20.40
C LEU A 759 -17.95 16.38 21.84
N SER A 760 -18.41 17.60 22.13
CA SER A 760 -18.41 18.18 23.48
C SER A 760 -19.26 17.39 24.50
N THR A 761 -20.14 16.51 24.02
CA THR A 761 -20.97 15.60 24.83
C THR A 761 -20.22 14.38 25.37
N GLY A 762 -19.00 14.11 24.89
CA GLY A 762 -18.30 12.84 25.12
C GLY A 762 -18.68 11.74 24.14
N SER A 763 -19.44 12.06 23.09
CA SER A 763 -19.74 11.14 21.98
C SER A 763 -18.61 11.13 20.96
N LEU A 764 -18.23 9.93 20.48
CA LEU A 764 -17.35 9.74 19.33
C LEU A 764 -18.21 9.38 18.11
N VAL A 765 -18.11 10.17 17.04
CA VAL A 765 -18.84 9.95 15.78
C VAL A 765 -17.84 9.67 14.66
N ILE A 766 -18.14 8.70 13.80
CA ILE A 766 -17.30 8.31 12.65
C ILE A 766 -18.14 8.44 11.38
N TYR A 767 -17.58 9.10 10.37
CA TYR A 767 -18.16 9.23 9.04
C TYR A 767 -17.33 8.45 8.02
N ASP A 768 -18.00 7.81 7.07
CA ASP A 768 -17.38 7.46 5.79
C ASP A 768 -17.52 8.67 4.87
N ILE A 769 -16.40 9.23 4.40
CA ILE A 769 -16.39 10.47 3.61
C ILE A 769 -17.11 10.31 2.27
N ARG A 770 -17.24 9.07 1.76
CA ARG A 770 -17.99 8.73 0.54
C ARG A 770 -19.51 8.80 0.78
N PHE A 771 -19.96 8.60 2.02
CA PHE A 771 -21.37 8.48 2.41
C PHE A 771 -21.79 9.54 3.43
N HIS A 772 -21.52 10.81 3.12
CA HIS A 772 -21.72 11.99 3.98
C HIS A 772 -23.14 12.23 4.55
N ALA A 773 -24.16 11.48 4.12
CA ALA A 773 -25.55 11.66 4.53
C ALA A 773 -25.86 11.22 5.98
N LYS A 774 -25.08 10.29 6.55
CA LYS A 774 -25.21 9.78 7.92
C LYS A 774 -23.84 9.36 8.48
N PRO A 775 -23.64 9.37 9.81
CA PRO A 775 -22.45 8.75 10.39
C PRO A 775 -22.45 7.23 10.16
N TYR A 776 -21.27 6.67 9.91
CA TYR A 776 -21.00 5.24 9.84
C TYR A 776 -21.13 4.59 11.23
N LEU A 777 -20.68 5.28 12.28
CA LEU A 777 -20.80 4.85 13.67
C LEU A 777 -21.01 6.06 14.60
N ASN A 778 -21.79 5.88 15.67
CA ASN A 778 -21.94 6.85 16.75
C ASN A 778 -21.83 6.13 18.11
N LEU A 779 -20.75 6.39 18.82
CA LEU A 779 -20.45 5.87 20.16
C LEU A 779 -20.76 6.96 21.18
N SER A 780 -22.04 7.10 21.53
CA SER A 780 -22.53 8.01 22.57
C SER A 780 -22.62 7.34 23.94
N ASN A 781 -22.45 8.13 25.01
CA ASN A 781 -22.62 7.74 26.42
C ASN A 781 -21.78 6.54 26.93
N ARG A 782 -20.76 6.10 26.18
CA ARG A 782 -19.80 5.05 26.59
C ARG A 782 -19.00 5.51 27.82
N SER A 783 -18.94 4.67 28.85
CA SER A 783 -18.22 4.99 30.10
C SER A 783 -16.71 5.03 29.87
N GLU A 784 -16.22 4.19 28.97
CA GLU A 784 -14.81 4.04 28.59
C GLU A 784 -14.24 5.37 28.07
N LEU A 785 -14.96 6.00 27.13
CA LEU A 785 -14.64 7.31 26.53
C LEU A 785 -14.69 8.48 27.53
N GLY A 786 -15.41 8.31 28.65
CA GLY A 786 -15.54 9.29 29.72
C GLY A 786 -16.94 9.41 30.34
N GLY A 787 -17.96 8.86 29.67
CA GLY A 787 -19.36 9.08 30.02
C GLY A 787 -19.90 10.44 29.53
N GLN A 788 -21.21 10.64 29.72
CA GLN A 788 -21.93 11.80 29.21
C GLN A 788 -21.39 13.12 29.80
N GLY A 789 -21.23 14.13 28.95
CA GLY A 789 -20.77 15.48 29.32
C GLY A 789 -19.25 15.67 29.38
N ARG A 790 -18.45 14.61 29.18
CA ARG A 790 -16.98 14.70 29.11
C ARG A 790 -16.48 14.76 27.68
N GLY A 791 -16.50 15.96 27.10
CA GLY A 791 -16.08 16.18 25.72
C GLY A 791 -14.68 15.64 25.38
N ILE A 792 -14.56 15.05 24.19
CA ILE A 792 -13.32 14.44 23.68
C ILE A 792 -12.47 15.54 23.03
N HIS A 793 -11.34 15.90 23.64
CA HIS A 793 -10.51 17.06 23.25
C HIS A 793 -9.30 16.73 22.37
N SER A 794 -8.95 15.45 22.26
CA SER A 794 -7.90 14.93 21.39
C SER A 794 -8.37 13.63 20.76
N LEU A 795 -8.12 13.47 19.46
CA LEU A 795 -8.24 12.21 18.72
C LEU A 795 -7.01 12.05 17.83
N LEU A 796 -6.49 10.83 17.75
CA LEU A 796 -5.30 10.46 16.97
C LEU A 796 -5.51 9.06 16.40
N GLY A 797 -5.56 8.94 15.07
CA GLY A 797 -5.64 7.64 14.41
C GLY A 797 -4.27 6.96 14.33
N LEU A 798 -4.25 5.64 14.54
CA LEU A 798 -3.05 4.81 14.55
C LEU A 798 -3.33 3.47 13.87
N GLY A 799 -3.08 3.38 12.57
CA GLY A 799 -3.46 2.21 11.77
C GLY A 799 -4.96 1.91 11.94
N ASN A 800 -5.29 0.71 12.44
CA ASN A 800 -6.64 0.23 12.71
C ASN A 800 -7.17 0.57 14.13
N LYS A 801 -6.47 1.43 14.89
CA LYS A 801 -6.88 1.90 16.23
C LYS A 801 -7.10 3.42 16.22
N LEU A 802 -7.96 3.91 17.12
CA LEU A 802 -8.12 5.33 17.41
C LEU A 802 -7.78 5.59 18.87
N LEU A 803 -6.74 6.39 19.13
CA LEU A 803 -6.45 6.93 20.44
C LEU A 803 -7.27 8.21 20.64
N GLY A 804 -7.72 8.45 21.88
CA GLY A 804 -8.42 9.68 22.21
C GLY A 804 -8.34 10.02 23.70
N ALA A 805 -8.69 11.26 24.02
CA ALA A 805 -8.73 11.72 25.40
C ALA A 805 -9.94 12.63 25.66
N SER A 806 -10.56 12.42 26.82
CA SER A 806 -11.55 13.31 27.42
C SER A 806 -11.09 13.74 28.81
N THR A 807 -11.86 14.60 29.47
CA THR A 807 -11.59 15.02 30.86
C THR A 807 -11.64 13.88 31.90
N ALA A 808 -11.96 12.64 31.50
CA ALA A 808 -11.86 11.43 32.32
C ALA A 808 -10.59 10.59 32.09
N GLY A 809 -9.76 10.96 31.10
CA GLY A 809 -8.51 10.28 30.76
C GLY A 809 -8.42 9.82 29.31
N VAL A 810 -7.39 9.02 29.04
CA VAL A 810 -7.05 8.50 27.71
C VAL A 810 -7.77 7.17 27.46
N PHE A 811 -8.26 6.96 26.24
CA PHE A 811 -8.89 5.74 25.79
C PHE A 811 -8.33 5.29 24.43
N VAL A 812 -8.51 4.02 24.12
CA VAL A 812 -8.32 3.46 22.79
C VAL A 812 -9.63 2.85 22.28
N VAL A 813 -9.81 2.90 20.97
CA VAL A 813 -10.87 2.22 20.23
C VAL A 813 -10.20 1.26 19.27
N ASP A 814 -10.51 -0.03 19.42
CA ASP A 814 -9.92 -1.14 18.67
C ASP A 814 -10.93 -1.68 17.64
N GLU A 815 -10.39 -2.19 16.52
CA GLU A 815 -11.09 -2.96 15.47
C GLU A 815 -12.25 -2.22 14.78
N PHE A 816 -11.92 -1.45 13.73
CA PHE A 816 -12.91 -0.92 12.76
C PHE A 816 -13.28 -1.92 11.65
N ALA A 817 -12.78 -3.15 11.72
CA ALA A 817 -12.83 -4.11 10.63
C ALA A 817 -14.16 -4.89 10.53
N SER A 818 -14.65 -5.06 9.31
CA SER A 818 -15.64 -6.06 8.87
C SER A 818 -17.10 -6.00 9.35
N SER A 819 -17.49 -5.25 10.39
CA SER A 819 -18.92 -5.11 10.77
C SER A 819 -19.28 -3.85 11.57
N PRO A 820 -20.32 -3.08 11.18
CA PRO A 820 -20.80 -1.96 11.98
C PRO A 820 -21.51 -2.45 13.26
N GLY A 821 -20.90 -2.24 14.42
CA GLY A 821 -21.58 -2.35 15.73
C GLY A 821 -20.71 -2.85 16.88
N ASN A 822 -19.82 -3.82 16.64
CA ASN A 822 -19.06 -4.48 17.71
C ASN A 822 -17.67 -3.87 17.96
N VAL A 823 -17.61 -2.53 18.05
CA VAL A 823 -16.34 -1.81 18.24
C VAL A 823 -15.94 -1.79 19.72
N ARG A 824 -14.74 -2.32 20.00
CA ARG A 824 -14.17 -2.42 21.35
C ARG A 824 -13.61 -1.06 21.77
N CYS A 825 -13.91 -0.64 22.98
CA CYS A 825 -13.35 0.56 23.60
C CYS A 825 -12.76 0.17 24.95
N SER A 826 -11.60 0.71 25.30
CA SER A 826 -10.97 0.51 26.61
C SER A 826 -10.31 1.82 27.07
N ARG A 827 -10.38 2.07 28.38
CA ARG A 827 -9.68 3.22 28.98
C ARG A 827 -8.28 2.77 29.37
N LEU A 828 -7.28 3.59 29.06
CA LEU A 828 -5.87 3.31 29.38
C LEU A 828 -5.56 3.76 30.80
N GLU A 829 -4.83 2.92 31.56
CA GLU A 829 -4.44 3.23 32.93
C GLU A 829 -3.51 4.44 32.98
N THR A 830 -3.96 5.48 33.67
CA THR A 830 -3.37 6.82 33.63
C THR A 830 -3.44 7.50 35.01
N GLU A 831 -2.77 8.65 35.14
CA GLU A 831 -2.75 9.43 36.39
C GLU A 831 -4.13 9.93 36.84
N ALA A 832 -4.31 10.10 38.16
CA ALA A 832 -5.54 10.64 38.73
C ALA A 832 -5.58 12.18 38.58
N GLY A 833 -6.62 12.69 37.91
CA GLY A 833 -6.85 14.12 37.74
C GLY A 833 -7.86 14.42 36.62
N THR A 834 -7.83 15.65 36.11
CA THR A 834 -8.53 16.01 34.86
C THR A 834 -7.51 16.02 33.73
N CYS A 835 -7.68 15.17 32.72
CA CYS A 835 -6.86 15.27 31.50
C CYS A 835 -7.25 16.53 30.71
N THR A 836 -6.24 17.23 30.17
CA THR A 836 -6.41 18.51 29.45
C THR A 836 -5.79 18.53 28.06
N SER A 837 -4.83 17.64 27.79
CA SER A 837 -4.19 17.46 26.49
C SER A 837 -3.65 16.04 26.37
N PHE A 838 -3.67 15.49 25.16
CA PHE A 838 -3.04 14.23 24.80
C PHE A 838 -2.37 14.37 23.43
N SER A 839 -1.13 13.88 23.31
CA SER A 839 -0.29 13.87 22.12
C SER A 839 0.46 12.53 22.00
N TYR A 840 0.88 12.17 20.79
CA TYR A 840 1.56 10.91 20.48
C TYR A 840 2.65 11.13 19.43
N ASP A 841 3.84 10.58 19.68
CA ASP A 841 4.95 10.50 18.73
C ASP A 841 5.04 9.10 18.14
N ALA A 842 4.88 8.98 16.82
CA ALA A 842 4.92 7.69 16.14
C ALA A 842 6.34 7.09 16.04
N GLU A 843 7.38 7.93 16.08
CA GLU A 843 8.78 7.50 15.92
C GLU A 843 9.30 6.77 17.17
N SER A 844 9.00 7.27 18.38
CA SER A 844 9.33 6.60 19.65
C SER A 844 8.18 5.76 20.25
N SER A 845 6.99 5.79 19.64
CA SER A 845 5.73 5.28 20.24
C SER A 845 5.39 5.90 21.60
N SER A 846 5.88 7.11 21.88
CA SER A 846 5.67 7.81 23.16
C SER A 846 4.37 8.61 23.16
N CYS A 847 3.55 8.43 24.18
CA CYS A 847 2.41 9.26 24.52
C CYS A 847 2.79 10.35 25.53
N LEU A 848 2.16 11.52 25.40
CA LEU A 848 2.20 12.61 26.38
C LEU A 848 0.78 12.97 26.81
N ALA A 849 0.43 12.64 28.07
CA ALA A 849 -0.86 12.98 28.67
C ALA A 849 -0.67 14.09 29.72
N THR A 850 -1.38 15.21 29.56
CA THR A 850 -1.32 16.35 30.49
C THR A 850 -2.51 16.33 31.44
N TRP A 851 -2.22 16.50 32.73
CA TRP A 851 -3.17 16.38 33.83
C TRP A 851 -3.17 17.63 34.69
N ARG A 852 -4.36 18.09 35.05
CA ARG A 852 -4.57 19.07 36.13
C ARG A 852 -4.80 18.31 37.44
N SER A 853 -3.96 18.54 38.44
CA SER A 853 -4.12 17.97 39.77
C SER A 853 -5.43 18.44 40.43
N PRO A 854 -6.08 17.62 41.28
CA PRO A 854 -7.20 18.07 42.11
C PRO A 854 -6.76 19.22 43.03
N ALA A 855 -7.66 20.18 43.29
CA ALA A 855 -7.35 21.40 44.05
C ALA A 855 -6.77 21.16 45.46
N ASN A 856 -7.01 19.98 46.03
CA ASN A 856 -6.65 19.60 47.39
C ASN A 856 -5.19 19.07 47.52
N VAL A 857 -4.43 18.96 46.42
CA VAL A 857 -3.10 18.31 46.38
C VAL A 857 -1.99 19.28 45.96
N GLY A 858 -2.24 20.59 46.07
CA GLY A 858 -1.40 21.63 45.48
C GLY A 858 -1.72 21.85 43.99
N GLY A 859 -1.88 23.11 43.61
CA GLY A 859 -2.21 23.49 42.23
C GLY A 859 -0.99 23.35 41.31
N GLY A 860 -1.10 22.51 40.28
CA GLY A 860 -0.05 22.33 39.27
C GLY A 860 -0.53 21.52 38.07
N MET A 861 0.29 21.50 37.02
CA MET A 861 0.12 20.59 35.88
C MET A 861 1.12 19.44 35.99
N ARG A 862 0.69 18.23 35.63
CA ARG A 862 1.53 17.02 35.60
C ARG A 862 1.48 16.41 34.21
N HIS A 863 2.63 16.18 33.60
CA HIS A 863 2.75 15.59 32.28
C HIS A 863 3.27 14.16 32.42
N GLN A 864 2.41 13.18 32.12
CA GLN A 864 2.76 11.76 32.09
C GLN A 864 3.32 11.44 30.70
N VAL A 865 4.56 10.94 30.66
CA VAL A 865 5.17 10.35 29.47
C VAL A 865 5.08 8.83 29.58
N SER A 866 4.57 8.20 28.53
CA SER A 866 4.29 6.76 28.51
C SER A 866 4.54 6.18 27.13
N VAL A 867 5.46 5.22 27.01
CA VAL A 867 5.54 4.38 25.82
C VAL A 867 4.28 3.50 25.75
N MET A 868 3.73 3.40 24.54
CA MET A 868 2.56 2.58 24.26
C MET A 868 3.00 1.21 23.74
N SER A 869 2.43 0.14 24.30
CA SER A 869 2.78 -1.24 23.96
C SER A 869 1.55 -2.13 23.83
N ALA A 870 1.72 -3.29 23.19
CA ALA A 870 0.73 -4.36 23.23
C ALA A 870 0.92 -5.17 24.52
N GLY A 871 -0.14 -5.32 25.32
CA GLY A 871 -0.18 -6.27 26.42
C GLY A 871 -0.26 -7.72 25.93
N GLU A 872 0.09 -8.66 26.81
CA GLU A 872 0.00 -10.11 26.59
C GLU A 872 -1.42 -10.58 26.18
N ASP A 873 -2.44 -9.81 26.56
CA ASP A 873 -3.86 -9.96 26.27
C ASP A 873 -4.34 -9.21 25.01
N GLY A 874 -3.40 -8.70 24.18
CA GLY A 874 -3.68 -7.97 22.94
C GLY A 874 -4.20 -6.54 23.11
N GLN A 875 -4.51 -6.13 24.34
CA GLN A 875 -4.95 -4.76 24.64
C GLN A 875 -3.78 -3.77 24.59
N THR A 876 -4.04 -2.55 24.11
CA THR A 876 -3.08 -1.46 24.21
C THR A 876 -2.86 -1.12 25.68
N LYS A 877 -1.59 -1.02 26.10
CA LYS A 877 -1.17 -0.62 27.44
C LYS A 877 -0.20 0.57 27.35
N LEU A 878 -0.09 1.31 28.46
CA LEU A 878 0.85 2.42 28.62
C LEU A 878 1.81 2.08 29.77
N SER A 879 3.12 2.07 29.52
CA SER A 879 4.11 2.04 30.61
C SER A 879 4.14 3.41 31.29
N ARG A 880 4.32 3.47 32.62
CA ARG A 880 4.48 4.76 33.35
C ARG A 880 5.95 5.08 33.52
N ASP A 881 6.57 5.56 32.44
CA ASP A 881 8.01 5.73 32.36
C ASP A 881 8.46 6.98 33.12
N TYR A 882 7.85 8.15 32.82
CA TYR A 882 8.21 9.43 33.45
C TYR A 882 6.97 10.29 33.78
N ILE A 883 7.08 11.08 34.84
CA ILE A 883 6.12 12.14 35.19
C ILE A 883 6.93 13.42 35.38
N ILE A 884 6.57 14.48 34.64
CA ILE A 884 7.12 15.83 34.80
C ILE A 884 6.07 16.66 35.54
N GLU A 885 6.39 17.12 36.75
CA GLU A 885 5.49 17.95 37.56
C GLU A 885 5.89 19.44 37.46
N LEU A 886 4.95 20.28 37.02
CA LEU A 886 5.15 21.72 36.87
C LEU A 886 4.33 22.47 37.91
N GLN A 887 5.03 23.08 38.86
CA GLN A 887 4.48 24.11 39.73
C GLN A 887 4.18 25.36 38.89
N GLY A 888 2.93 25.82 38.97
CA GLY A 888 2.39 26.95 38.20
C GLY A 888 0.85 26.99 38.25
N ALA A 889 0.26 28.15 37.98
CA ALA A 889 -1.19 28.31 37.98
C ALA A 889 -1.85 27.49 36.84
N PRO A 890 -3.04 26.90 37.04
CA PRO A 890 -3.67 26.02 36.07
C PRO A 890 -4.37 26.79 34.95
N THR A 891 -3.58 27.42 34.06
CA THR A 891 -4.04 28.08 32.83
C THR A 891 -4.68 27.11 31.83
N SER A 892 -5.33 27.64 30.79
CA SER A 892 -6.27 26.87 29.96
C SER A 892 -5.61 26.01 28.88
N MET A 893 -5.86 24.69 28.91
CA MET A 893 -5.74 23.74 27.79
C MET A 893 -4.63 24.02 26.75
N THR A 894 -3.37 24.07 27.19
CA THR A 894 -2.24 24.01 26.27
C THR A 894 -2.20 22.65 25.59
N ARG A 895 -2.24 22.60 24.25
CA ARG A 895 -1.84 21.39 23.52
C ARG A 895 -0.31 21.24 23.60
N SER A 896 0.12 20.44 24.56
CA SER A 896 1.52 20.06 24.76
C SER A 896 1.91 18.94 23.79
N CYS A 897 3.14 18.95 23.27
CA CYS A 897 3.57 17.99 22.25
C CYS A 897 4.83 17.21 22.65
N ILE A 898 4.98 16.06 22.00
CA ILE A 898 6.10 15.13 22.14
C ILE A 898 6.56 14.71 20.75
N PHE A 899 7.87 14.57 20.54
CA PHE A 899 8.45 14.14 19.27
C PHE A 899 9.86 13.55 19.46
N SER A 900 10.28 12.66 18.56
CA SER A 900 11.66 12.14 18.55
C SER A 900 12.65 13.08 17.84
N ARG A 901 13.92 13.05 18.28
CA ARG A 901 15.03 13.67 17.54
C ARG A 901 15.75 12.65 16.65
N PRO A 902 15.75 12.81 15.30
CA PRO A 902 16.38 11.86 14.37
C PRO A 902 17.86 11.58 14.59
N HIS A 903 18.58 12.48 15.26
CA HIS A 903 20.03 12.34 15.54
C HIS A 903 20.35 11.90 16.97
N LEU A 904 19.35 11.71 17.85
CA LEU A 904 19.56 11.36 19.26
C LEU A 904 18.69 10.19 19.76
N GLY A 905 17.70 9.71 18.98
CA GLY A 905 16.89 8.53 19.31
C GLY A 905 16.10 8.65 20.62
N LYS A 906 15.85 9.88 21.08
CA LYS A 906 15.28 10.21 22.39
C LYS A 906 14.07 11.13 22.23
N PRO A 907 12.99 10.93 23.01
CA PRO A 907 11.83 11.81 22.97
C PRO A 907 12.16 13.17 23.59
N VAL A 908 11.66 14.22 22.94
CA VAL A 908 11.65 15.60 23.44
C VAL A 908 10.21 15.94 23.81
N VAL A 909 10.02 16.48 25.01
CA VAL A 909 8.72 16.98 25.49
C VAL A 909 8.74 18.50 25.48
N VAL A 910 7.68 19.10 24.95
CA VAL A 910 7.48 20.56 24.95
C VAL A 910 6.11 20.89 25.52
N CYS A 911 6.09 21.66 26.59
CA CYS A 911 4.86 22.14 27.21
C CYS A 911 5.01 23.55 27.77
N ALA A 912 3.86 24.21 27.94
CA ALA A 912 3.80 25.55 28.51
C ALA A 912 3.88 25.51 30.03
N ARG A 913 4.54 26.52 30.60
CA ARG A 913 4.52 26.79 32.04
C ARG A 913 4.01 28.21 32.30
N ASP A 914 3.22 28.34 33.35
CA ASP A 914 2.91 29.63 33.97
C ASP A 914 3.81 29.78 35.19
N THR A 915 4.57 30.88 35.26
CA THR A 915 5.51 31.16 36.34
C THR A 915 4.83 31.75 37.58
N GLY A 916 3.52 32.03 37.54
CA GLY A 916 2.71 32.45 38.68
C GLY A 916 2.88 33.91 39.09
N ASP A 917 4.10 34.34 39.38
CA ASP A 917 4.38 35.64 40.00
C ASP A 917 4.59 36.79 39.00
N SER A 918 4.78 36.50 37.70
CA SER A 918 5.24 37.48 36.71
C SER A 918 4.26 37.79 35.57
N GLY A 919 3.22 36.97 35.38
CA GLY A 919 2.34 37.03 34.20
C GLY A 919 3.01 36.61 32.87
N ILE A 920 4.31 36.27 32.89
CA ILE A 920 5.07 35.79 31.73
C ILE A 920 4.79 34.31 31.53
N THR A 921 4.37 33.95 30.32
CA THR A 921 4.20 32.56 29.90
C THR A 921 5.50 32.06 29.26
N THR A 922 6.01 30.94 29.76
CA THR A 922 7.24 30.31 29.29
C THR A 922 6.96 28.99 28.59
N MET A 923 7.87 28.57 27.72
CA MET A 923 7.84 27.25 27.10
C MET A 923 9.03 26.45 27.59
N GLY A 924 8.78 25.35 28.29
CA GLY A 924 9.82 24.41 28.68
C GLY A 924 10.07 23.40 27.56
N VAL A 925 11.34 23.06 27.36
CA VAL A 925 11.77 21.94 26.54
C VAL A 925 12.55 20.98 27.44
N TRP A 926 12.12 19.72 27.48
CA TRP A 926 12.80 18.65 28.19
C TRP A 926 13.34 17.65 27.18
N ALA A 927 14.63 17.35 27.28
CA ALA A 927 15.30 16.30 26.53
C ALA A 927 16.13 15.41 27.47
N ALA A 928 16.26 14.14 27.14
CA ALA A 928 17.25 13.28 27.80
C ALA A 928 18.67 13.74 27.43
N PRO A 929 19.64 13.77 28.37
CA PRO A 929 21.05 14.10 28.05
C PRO A 929 21.61 13.16 26.99
N GLU A 930 22.57 13.63 26.18
CA GLU A 930 23.02 12.88 24.99
C GLU A 930 23.66 11.53 25.35
N ASN A 931 24.46 11.48 26.43
CA ASN A 931 25.27 10.32 26.81
C ASN A 931 24.67 9.36 27.85
N THR A 932 23.43 9.58 28.34
CA THR A 932 22.79 8.64 29.30
C THR A 932 21.69 7.80 28.65
N SER A 933 21.63 6.52 29.01
CA SER A 933 20.39 5.74 28.90
C SER A 933 19.40 6.23 29.97
N LEU A 934 18.12 6.32 29.64
CA LEU A 934 17.09 6.72 30.61
C LEU A 934 16.83 5.55 31.58
N PRO A 935 17.03 5.71 32.91
CA PRO A 935 16.81 4.65 33.87
C PRO A 935 15.32 4.57 34.28
N PRO A 936 14.76 3.36 34.46
CA PRO A 936 13.41 3.22 34.98
C PRO A 936 13.33 3.64 36.46
N ARG A 937 12.60 4.73 36.70
CA ARG A 937 12.00 5.22 37.95
C ARG A 937 12.52 4.60 39.27
N GLN A 938 13.43 5.29 39.96
CA GLN A 938 13.47 5.25 41.43
C GLN A 938 12.71 6.44 41.99
N THR A 939 11.86 6.20 43.00
CA THR A 939 11.06 7.25 43.65
C THR A 939 11.91 8.04 44.65
N GLY A 940 12.04 9.35 44.46
CA GLY A 940 12.66 10.26 45.43
C GLY A 940 14.05 10.81 45.06
N GLN A 941 14.53 10.58 43.83
CA GLN A 941 15.64 11.34 43.25
C GLN A 941 15.17 12.10 42.02
N ASP A 942 15.59 13.36 41.90
CA ASP A 942 15.34 14.17 40.71
C ASP A 942 16.14 13.62 39.53
N CYS A 943 15.46 12.97 38.59
CA CYS A 943 16.08 12.55 37.33
C CYS A 943 16.50 13.79 36.54
N GLN A 944 17.81 13.98 36.35
CA GLN A 944 18.37 15.09 35.56
C GLN A 944 18.09 14.91 34.06
N LEU A 945 16.86 15.20 33.66
CA LEU A 945 16.53 15.58 32.29
C LEU A 945 17.14 16.96 32.03
N ASN A 946 17.67 17.18 30.82
CA ASN A 946 18.10 18.49 30.38
C ASN A 946 16.86 19.36 30.12
N TYR A 947 16.44 20.08 31.16
CA TYR A 947 15.42 21.12 31.12
C TYR A 947 16.03 22.44 30.62
N ARG A 948 15.39 23.07 29.65
CA ARG A 948 15.62 24.48 29.33
C ARG A 948 14.29 25.22 29.22
N GLU A 949 14.27 26.43 29.76
CA GLU A 949 13.10 27.30 29.81
C GLU A 949 13.27 28.48 28.84
N TYR A 950 12.33 28.61 27.90
CA TYR A 950 12.36 29.65 26.88
C TYR A 950 11.32 30.73 27.19
N LEU A 951 11.81 31.92 27.53
CA LEU A 951 11.02 33.11 27.79
C LEU A 951 10.42 33.65 26.48
N LEU A 952 9.09 33.66 26.34
CA LEU A 952 8.44 34.08 25.09
C LEU A 952 8.32 35.63 24.99
N PRO A 953 8.99 36.32 24.05
CA PRO A 953 9.13 37.78 24.11
C PRO A 953 7.82 38.57 23.94
N GLY A 954 7.61 39.50 24.88
CA GLY A 954 6.41 40.34 24.91
C GLY A 954 5.13 39.56 25.24
N THR A 955 5.24 38.57 26.13
CA THR A 955 4.12 38.03 26.95
C THR A 955 4.02 38.74 28.31
N ASN A 956 4.88 39.72 28.59
CA ASN A 956 4.86 40.49 29.83
C ASN A 956 3.83 41.63 29.73
N THR A 957 2.74 41.52 30.48
CA THR A 957 1.71 42.56 30.62
C THR A 957 1.66 43.02 32.07
N GLY A 958 2.24 44.19 32.37
CA GLY A 958 2.22 44.77 33.71
C GLY A 958 0.81 44.99 34.26
N TYR A 959 0.69 45.00 35.59
CA TYR A 959 -0.57 45.02 36.35
C TYR A 959 -1.63 45.99 35.77
N GLY A 960 -2.63 45.40 35.10
CA GLY A 960 -3.77 46.10 34.52
C GLY A 960 -4.86 45.10 34.13
N SER A 961 -6.07 45.31 34.61
CA SER A 961 -7.21 44.42 34.31
C SER A 961 -7.58 44.45 32.83
N ASN A 962 -8.00 43.28 32.31
CA ASN A 962 -8.47 43.05 30.93
C ASN A 962 -7.40 42.93 29.81
N ALA A 963 -6.16 42.56 30.14
CA ALA A 963 -5.25 42.00 29.13
C ALA A 963 -5.76 40.61 28.64
N PRO A 964 -5.68 40.29 27.34
CA PRO A 964 -5.97 38.93 26.84
C PRO A 964 -4.89 37.96 27.35
N SER A 965 -5.31 36.75 27.74
CA SER A 965 -4.41 35.77 28.38
C SER A 965 -3.20 35.42 27.50
N ASN A 966 -1.98 35.59 28.02
CA ASN A 966 -0.73 35.24 27.33
C ASN A 966 -0.52 33.73 27.14
N THR A 967 -1.39 32.90 27.73
CA THR A 967 -1.46 31.43 27.63
C THR A 967 -1.21 30.92 26.21
N ILE A 968 -0.27 29.98 26.10
CA ILE A 968 -0.04 29.22 24.87
C ILE A 968 -1.23 28.29 24.63
N MET A 969 -1.80 28.34 23.44
CA MET A 969 -2.95 27.54 23.03
C MET A 969 -2.52 26.18 22.46
N ASP A 970 -1.50 26.19 21.60
CA ASP A 970 -1.02 25.02 20.86
C ASP A 970 0.50 25.10 20.62
N ILE A 971 1.15 23.95 20.50
CA ILE A 971 2.58 23.80 20.29
C ILE A 971 2.82 22.65 19.30
N ILE A 972 3.49 22.93 18.18
CA ILE A 972 3.86 21.90 17.20
C ILE A 972 5.34 21.99 16.82
N ARG A 973 5.86 20.89 16.29
CA ARG A 973 7.15 20.82 15.59
C ARG A 973 6.93 20.87 14.08
N THR A 974 7.78 21.58 13.34
CA THR A 974 7.82 21.47 11.87
C THR A 974 8.85 20.43 11.45
N ASN A 975 8.40 19.35 10.82
CA ASN A 975 9.26 18.26 10.32
C ASN A 975 10.02 18.66 9.04
N HIS A 976 10.81 19.74 9.10
CA HIS A 976 11.59 20.25 7.98
C HIS A 976 13.06 19.79 8.08
N PRO A 977 13.61 19.02 7.11
CA PRO A 977 14.90 18.32 7.25
C PRO A 977 16.10 19.20 7.64
N THR A 978 16.11 20.47 7.24
CA THR A 978 17.22 21.42 7.48
C THR A 978 16.86 22.58 8.42
N LYS A 979 15.65 22.58 9.01
CA LYS A 979 15.13 23.70 9.83
C LYS A 979 14.19 23.19 10.94
N ASP A 980 14.66 22.27 11.79
CA ASP A 980 13.86 21.81 12.93
C ASP A 980 13.43 23.00 13.80
N THR A 981 12.13 23.23 13.89
CA THR A 981 11.54 24.43 14.49
C THR A 981 10.34 24.04 15.34
N ILE A 982 10.33 24.49 16.60
CA ILE A 982 9.16 24.45 17.48
C ILE A 982 8.39 25.75 17.29
N VAL A 983 7.07 25.66 17.08
CA VAL A 983 6.16 26.78 16.91
C VAL A 983 5.14 26.77 18.05
N ALA A 984 5.10 27.84 18.83
CA ALA A 984 4.12 28.04 19.89
C ALA A 984 3.11 29.14 19.51
N LEU A 985 1.83 28.89 19.80
CA LEU A 985 0.71 29.76 19.47
C LEU A 985 0.20 30.49 20.71
N THR A 986 0.25 31.82 20.74
CA THR A 986 -0.52 32.65 21.70
C THR A 986 -1.61 33.44 20.96
N PRO A 987 -2.62 34.03 21.63
CA PRO A 987 -3.76 34.68 20.96
C PRO A 987 -3.41 35.80 19.98
N SER A 988 -2.20 36.36 20.05
CA SER A 988 -1.75 37.50 19.22
C SER A 988 -0.48 37.23 18.40
N LYS A 989 0.23 36.13 18.64
CA LYS A 989 1.58 35.87 18.10
C LYS A 989 1.84 34.38 17.87
N LEU A 990 2.65 34.11 16.84
CA LEU A 990 3.45 32.90 16.71
C LEU A 990 4.85 33.16 17.26
N HIS A 991 5.40 32.20 17.99
CA HIS A 991 6.77 32.23 18.51
C HIS A 991 7.54 31.03 17.94
N PHE A 992 8.74 31.27 17.40
CA PHE A 992 9.55 30.25 16.72
C PHE A 992 10.86 30.01 17.47
N LEU A 993 11.09 28.79 17.96
CA LEU A 993 12.41 28.32 18.38
C LEU A 993 12.99 27.41 17.31
N GLN A 994 14.17 27.72 16.79
CA GLN A 994 14.83 26.98 15.71
C GLN A 994 16.09 26.30 16.26
N TRP A 995 16.32 25.04 15.88
CA TRP A 995 17.55 24.33 16.24
C TRP A 995 18.76 24.97 15.54
N LYS A 996 19.87 25.12 16.28
CA LYS A 996 21.19 25.47 15.76
C LYS A 996 22.21 24.44 16.27
#